data_AF-A0A856MPW1-F1
#
_entry.id   AF-A0A856MPW1-F1
#
_cell.length_a   1.000
_cell.length_b   1.000
_cell.length_c   1.000
_cell.angle_alpha   90.00
_cell.angle_beta   90.00
_cell.angle_gamma   90.00
#
_symmetry.space_group_name_H-M   'P 1'
#
loop_
_entity.id
_entity.type
_entity.pdbx_description
1 polymer ?
#
loop_
_entity_poly.entity_id
_entity_poly.type
_entity_poly.pdbx_seq_one_letter_code
_entity_poly.pdbx_strand_id
1 'polypeptide(L)'
;MGTLWMLPVQSLPLNISSAKLFAQQQVSQLSQEQLRKLAQSITVKIISGNNGGSGILIQKEGQLYTVLTSRHVLETGKQHLIYTSDGRNYPAQLLKDVNYDNKDLSVLQLRAPGNYAIASLGNSSTLQEGDQLLAAGFPFEENSSVSRQMITTSGRVSLLLERPLKGGYRIGYTNEIEKGMSGGPVLNNEGKVIGVNGIHAQPLWGDPYMYEDGSQPNDALRERMKRSSWGVPIETLAQFDPPIIPPEIPQARNTLKQAAPNSTPLVASLVDKIAQEITVLISWESSHGSGVIVNKQGNTYYVLTAGHVVRNKNNLKIVTPDNQQYSVNTTGVKTWEGTDLALLEFTSNQTYQVATLADYDLENEDRIVFVSGIPTSEDPTTQAKRQFSAGLLYGGGIDRVKDSRSFAFGYELVYTNSTDKGMSGSPVLDSLGRVIGIHTAAEGEPTLIKQKTGDAREIQLGYSLGVPIHTFLALVQQDKLELNLKKHTTLPPRLSAPQQDAIISSALNVASPKDNSDEFEWLSYGNKLLRSQKYEKAVDAFDKAIKIKPDFYQAWYARGRAQRLLQKYKDALESFNKARAYNRTYDPAWRELGDTLFALNRYEEARQALEKVISLKPDEFMAYRGLCSVLGELGNYSKAIKACDQAIKINPQPLQYILRGETLTTIGDTTQAIKDFNEALRLQPDNPFAYRRRGIAKSNEENYQGALEDLNKAITLQGDNGYAYVDRGIVYAMMGNRKAFIKDFETALRLEPDSAAIFNKRGIAHSILQDDKGAIEDYTAAIRFAPESAYIYYKKLGDVRTVQKDYKTAMENYSEAIRLERNYAPAYVGRGIVNAMMASQQGFTEDFDTALRLQPDNAWFYSERGKARFILKDQQGAIADYNKAIGLFPQLAHLYYTLRGNARQEQKDYTGAIADYNEAIRLKPDFALAYNNRGLVRVQQEDKIGAIAPANQSIRLNSNIPTVLYINPESLQKTQNAKDYEKAIADFTQAIRLKPDLALAYNNRGLVRLQEKDDKGAIEDFKQAMRLNPDLAEAYNKEGFSRLFQN
;
A
#
# COMPACT_ATOMS: atom_id res chain seq x y z
N MET A 1 -54.12 -42.94 11.80
CA MET A 1 -55.50 -42.51 11.48
C MET A 1 -55.56 -41.00 11.65
N GLY A 2 -56.20 -40.27 10.72
CA GLY A 2 -56.69 -38.91 10.99
C GLY A 2 -56.18 -37.79 10.09
N THR A 3 -56.74 -37.72 8.89
CA THR A 3 -56.72 -36.63 7.90
C THR A 3 -57.67 -35.47 8.25
N LEU A 4 -57.34 -34.29 7.69
CA LEU A 4 -58.22 -33.25 7.08
C LEU A 4 -58.83 -32.05 7.87
N TRP A 5 -58.28 -30.86 7.57
CA TRP A 5 -58.86 -29.63 6.92
C TRP A 5 -59.94 -28.70 7.59
N MET A 6 -59.60 -27.39 7.53
CA MET A 6 -60.36 -26.15 7.12
C MET A 6 -61.18 -25.23 8.08
N LEU A 7 -60.66 -23.98 8.19
CA LEU A 7 -61.27 -22.61 7.98
C LEU A 7 -62.37 -22.06 8.94
N PRO A 8 -62.64 -20.72 9.06
CA PRO A 8 -62.35 -19.60 8.13
C PRO A 8 -61.86 -18.21 8.69
N VAL A 9 -61.11 -17.51 7.82
CA VAL A 9 -61.14 -16.10 7.33
C VAL A 9 -61.54 -14.93 8.26
N GLN A 10 -60.67 -13.91 8.36
CA GLN A 10 -60.90 -12.52 7.87
C GLN A 10 -59.69 -11.59 8.08
N SER A 11 -59.10 -11.06 7.00
CA SER A 11 -58.53 -9.71 6.97
C SER A 11 -58.55 -9.15 5.54
N LEU A 12 -58.93 -7.87 5.44
CA LEU A 12 -59.24 -7.10 4.24
C LEU A 12 -57.99 -6.66 3.45
N PRO A 13 -58.15 -6.34 2.15
CA PRO A 13 -57.05 -6.17 1.20
C PRO A 13 -56.55 -4.72 1.14
N LEU A 14 -55.23 -4.55 1.07
CA LEU A 14 -54.59 -3.36 0.51
C LEU A 14 -53.87 -3.77 -0.77
N ASN A 15 -54.32 -3.16 -1.87
CA ASN A 15 -53.80 -3.32 -3.23
C ASN A 15 -52.28 -3.08 -3.27
N ILE A 16 -51.52 -4.16 -3.40
CA ILE A 16 -50.17 -4.11 -3.95
C ILE A 16 -50.32 -4.18 -5.45
N SER A 17 -50.35 -3.00 -6.08
CA SER A 17 -50.08 -2.86 -7.51
C SER A 17 -48.74 -3.50 -7.80
N SER A 18 -48.76 -4.55 -8.61
CA SER A 18 -47.63 -5.28 -9.10
C SER A 18 -46.51 -4.35 -9.60
N ALA A 19 -45.31 -4.63 -9.14
CA ALA A 19 -44.06 -4.03 -9.60
C ALA A 19 -43.88 -4.28 -11.11
N LYS A 20 -44.40 -3.37 -11.92
CA LYS A 20 -43.87 -3.06 -13.25
C LYS A 20 -43.10 -1.75 -13.11
N LEU A 21 -41.81 -1.85 -12.81
CA LEU A 21 -40.74 -0.98 -13.31
C LEU A 21 -39.41 -1.53 -12.77
N PHE A 22 -38.37 -1.54 -13.61
CA PHE A 22 -37.06 -2.18 -13.45
C PHE A 22 -36.97 -3.66 -13.83
N ALA A 23 -37.44 -3.99 -15.04
CA ALA A 23 -36.67 -4.90 -15.87
C ALA A 23 -35.47 -4.12 -16.43
N GLN A 24 -34.38 -4.02 -15.67
CA GLN A 24 -33.06 -3.86 -16.30
C GLN A 24 -32.91 -5.11 -17.17
N GLN A 25 -32.81 -4.94 -18.50
CA GLN A 25 -32.39 -6.02 -19.39
C GLN A 25 -31.16 -6.66 -18.77
N GLN A 26 -31.30 -7.89 -18.29
CA GLN A 26 -30.20 -8.70 -17.83
C GLN A 26 -29.41 -9.06 -19.09
N VAL A 27 -28.45 -8.19 -19.45
CA VAL A 27 -27.57 -8.40 -20.61
C VAL A 27 -26.85 -9.72 -20.35
N SER A 28 -27.06 -10.71 -21.23
CA SER A 28 -26.52 -12.05 -21.04
C SER A 28 -25.01 -12.02 -21.20
N GLN A 29 -24.28 -12.09 -20.09
CA GLN A 29 -22.82 -12.25 -20.11
C GLN A 29 -22.45 -13.64 -20.62
N LEU A 30 -21.45 -13.71 -21.51
CA LEU A 30 -20.94 -14.98 -22.04
C LEU A 30 -19.95 -15.64 -21.06
N SER A 31 -19.97 -16.96 -20.99
CA SER A 31 -18.96 -17.74 -20.27
C SER A 31 -17.59 -17.60 -20.96
N GLN A 32 -16.50 -17.85 -20.21
CA GLN A 32 -15.14 -17.82 -20.78
C GLN A 32 -14.98 -18.79 -21.96
N GLU A 33 -15.63 -19.95 -21.94
CA GLU A 33 -15.59 -20.88 -23.07
C GLU A 33 -16.35 -20.35 -24.29
N GLN A 34 -17.51 -19.70 -24.07
CA GLN A 34 -18.27 -19.06 -25.15
C GLN A 34 -17.47 -17.91 -25.79
N LEU A 35 -16.81 -17.09 -24.97
CA LEU A 35 -15.93 -16.01 -25.46
C LEU A 35 -14.75 -16.56 -26.25
N ARG A 36 -14.13 -17.66 -25.82
CA ARG A 36 -13.04 -18.31 -26.57
C ARG A 36 -13.49 -18.83 -27.93
N LYS A 37 -14.64 -19.51 -27.99
CA LYS A 37 -15.22 -20.01 -29.25
C LYS A 37 -15.60 -18.86 -30.19
N LEU A 38 -16.14 -17.77 -29.66
CA LEU A 38 -16.44 -16.58 -30.43
C LEU A 38 -15.16 -15.92 -30.97
N ALA A 39 -14.13 -15.77 -30.14
CA ALA A 39 -12.85 -15.23 -30.56
C ALA A 39 -12.22 -16.07 -31.68
N GLN A 40 -12.30 -17.40 -31.59
CA GLN A 40 -11.81 -18.33 -32.62
C GLN A 40 -12.53 -18.17 -33.97
N SER A 41 -13.82 -17.83 -33.97
CA SER A 41 -14.62 -17.78 -35.20
C SER A 41 -14.47 -16.46 -35.97
N ILE A 42 -14.09 -15.38 -35.30
CA ILE A 42 -13.96 -14.03 -35.89
C ILE A 42 -12.50 -13.61 -36.17
N THR A 43 -11.52 -14.33 -35.61
CA THR A 43 -10.09 -14.00 -35.74
C THR A 43 -9.45 -14.77 -36.89
N VAL A 44 -8.65 -14.09 -37.70
CA VAL A 44 -7.90 -14.67 -38.83
C VAL A 44 -6.40 -14.46 -38.66
N LYS A 45 -5.57 -15.33 -39.24
CA LYS A 45 -4.11 -15.16 -39.27
C LYS A 45 -3.71 -14.42 -40.55
N ILE A 46 -2.86 -13.41 -40.43
CA ILE A 46 -2.37 -12.60 -41.54
C ILE A 46 -0.88 -12.88 -41.74
N ILE A 47 -0.47 -13.12 -42.97
CA ILE A 47 0.93 -13.18 -43.39
C ILE A 47 1.16 -12.11 -44.45
N SER A 48 2.16 -11.26 -44.25
CA SER A 48 2.49 -10.16 -45.13
C SER A 48 4.00 -10.05 -45.30
N GLY A 49 4.53 -10.65 -46.38
CA GLY A 49 5.98 -10.72 -46.58
C GLY A 49 6.64 -11.54 -45.47
N ASN A 50 7.59 -10.94 -44.75
CA ASN A 50 8.24 -11.57 -43.59
C ASN A 50 7.53 -11.25 -42.26
N ASN A 51 6.54 -10.36 -42.30
CA ASN A 51 5.71 -10.03 -41.15
C ASN A 51 4.46 -10.91 -41.10
N GLY A 52 3.90 -11.03 -39.91
CA GLY A 52 2.67 -11.77 -39.70
C GLY A 52 1.98 -11.29 -38.43
N GLY A 53 0.67 -11.43 -38.42
CA GLY A 53 -0.16 -10.98 -37.34
C GLY A 53 -1.53 -11.64 -37.33
N SER A 54 -2.47 -10.97 -36.67
CA SER A 54 -3.86 -11.38 -36.57
C SER A 54 -4.78 -10.33 -37.23
N GLY A 55 -6.01 -10.72 -37.54
CA GLY A 55 -7.03 -9.81 -38.02
C GLY A 55 -8.41 -10.20 -37.51
N ILE A 56 -9.36 -9.28 -37.66
CA ILE A 56 -10.75 -9.43 -37.21
C ILE A 56 -11.67 -9.29 -38.41
N LEU A 57 -12.55 -10.26 -38.63
CA LEU A 57 -13.60 -10.15 -39.64
C LEU A 57 -14.70 -9.22 -39.13
N ILE A 58 -14.86 -8.04 -39.75
CA ILE A 58 -15.76 -6.98 -39.26
C ILE A 58 -16.96 -6.69 -40.17
N GLN A 59 -16.93 -7.12 -41.43
CA GLN A 59 -18.02 -6.92 -42.38
C GLN A 59 -18.02 -7.99 -43.48
N LYS A 60 -19.20 -8.25 -44.06
CA LYS A 60 -19.38 -9.18 -45.17
C LYS A 60 -20.39 -8.63 -46.18
N GLU A 61 -20.01 -8.61 -47.45
CA GLU A 61 -20.86 -8.25 -48.60
C GLU A 61 -20.75 -9.34 -49.68
N GLY A 62 -21.72 -10.24 -49.72
CA GLY A 62 -21.64 -11.43 -50.59
C GLY A 62 -20.48 -12.34 -50.21
N GLN A 63 -19.48 -12.47 -51.09
CA GLN A 63 -18.23 -13.21 -50.85
C GLN A 63 -17.06 -12.31 -50.43
N LEU A 64 -17.26 -11.00 -50.35
CA LEU A 64 -16.24 -10.04 -49.93
C LEU A 64 -16.29 -9.90 -48.41
N TYR A 65 -15.14 -10.06 -47.76
CA TYR A 65 -14.96 -9.89 -46.32
C TYR A 65 -14.01 -8.74 -46.05
N THR A 66 -14.37 -7.90 -45.08
CA THR A 66 -13.52 -6.83 -44.56
C THR A 66 -12.82 -7.31 -43.30
N VAL A 67 -11.50 -7.24 -43.30
CA VAL A 67 -10.63 -7.63 -42.19
C VAL A 67 -9.91 -6.42 -41.63
N LEU A 68 -10.09 -6.20 -40.33
CA LEU A 68 -9.37 -5.18 -39.57
C LEU A 68 -8.10 -5.78 -38.97
N THR A 69 -6.99 -5.07 -39.05
CA THR A 69 -5.73 -5.45 -38.40
C THR A 69 -4.93 -4.21 -37.98
N SER A 70 -3.79 -4.41 -37.32
CA SER A 70 -2.85 -3.34 -37.01
C SER A 70 -2.02 -3.00 -38.24
N ARG A 71 -1.66 -1.72 -38.43
CA ARG A 71 -0.91 -1.28 -39.61
C ARG A 71 0.49 -1.89 -39.66
N HIS A 72 1.16 -2.00 -38.51
CA HIS A 72 2.50 -2.58 -38.42
C HIS A 72 2.57 -4.09 -38.75
N VAL A 73 1.42 -4.78 -38.83
CA VAL A 73 1.35 -6.18 -39.30
C VAL A 73 1.63 -6.27 -40.81
N LEU A 74 1.38 -5.19 -41.56
CA LEU A 74 1.49 -5.15 -43.01
C LEU A 74 2.85 -4.62 -43.47
N GLU A 75 3.45 -5.30 -44.43
CA GLU A 75 4.69 -4.91 -45.09
C GLU A 75 4.36 -4.20 -46.41
N THR A 76 4.89 -2.99 -46.60
CA THR A 76 4.55 -2.15 -47.77
C THR A 76 5.04 -2.81 -49.07
N GLY A 77 4.14 -2.95 -50.04
CA GLY A 77 4.47 -3.50 -51.37
C GLY A 77 4.57 -5.03 -51.45
N LYS A 78 4.22 -5.76 -50.38
CA LYS A 78 4.18 -7.23 -50.37
C LYS A 78 2.76 -7.77 -50.51
N GLN A 79 2.65 -9.04 -50.89
CA GLN A 79 1.37 -9.75 -50.91
C GLN A 79 0.91 -10.03 -49.48
N HIS A 80 -0.39 -9.84 -49.23
CA HIS A 80 -1.04 -10.16 -47.95
C HIS A 80 -1.90 -11.42 -48.12
N LEU A 81 -1.67 -12.42 -47.29
CA LEU A 81 -2.44 -13.67 -47.23
C LEU A 81 -3.20 -13.75 -45.91
N ILE A 82 -4.48 -14.08 -45.97
CA ILE A 82 -5.34 -14.25 -44.81
C ILE A 82 -5.74 -15.72 -44.70
N TYR A 83 -5.44 -16.34 -43.56
CA TYR A 83 -5.82 -17.70 -43.21
C TYR A 83 -7.08 -17.67 -42.34
N THR A 84 -8.14 -18.31 -42.83
CA THR A 84 -9.44 -18.41 -42.17
C THR A 84 -9.48 -19.56 -41.15
N SER A 85 -10.53 -19.61 -40.33
CA SER A 85 -10.67 -20.59 -39.23
C SER A 85 -10.70 -22.05 -39.67
N ASP A 86 -10.96 -22.33 -40.95
CA ASP A 86 -10.92 -23.64 -41.59
C ASP A 86 -9.55 -23.99 -42.19
N GLY A 87 -8.53 -23.15 -41.99
CA GLY A 87 -7.16 -23.34 -42.46
C GLY A 87 -6.91 -22.94 -43.92
N ARG A 88 -7.93 -22.47 -44.65
CA ARG A 88 -7.76 -21.99 -46.02
C ARG A 88 -7.12 -20.61 -46.04
N ASN A 89 -6.38 -20.30 -47.10
CA ASN A 89 -5.77 -18.98 -47.29
C ASN A 89 -6.30 -18.30 -48.55
N TYR A 90 -6.42 -16.97 -48.46
CA TYR A 90 -6.92 -16.13 -49.53
C TYR A 90 -6.01 -14.89 -49.68
N PRO A 91 -5.71 -14.44 -50.91
CA PRO A 91 -5.07 -13.16 -51.12
C PRO A 91 -5.98 -12.02 -50.67
N ALA A 92 -5.40 -11.03 -50.01
CA ALA A 92 -6.11 -9.86 -49.51
C ALA A 92 -5.49 -8.56 -50.04
N GLN A 93 -6.34 -7.56 -50.25
CA GLN A 93 -5.94 -6.25 -50.75
C GLN A 93 -6.14 -5.18 -49.68
N LEU A 94 -5.14 -4.31 -49.51
CA LEU A 94 -5.25 -3.13 -48.65
C LEU A 94 -6.22 -2.12 -49.28
N LEU A 95 -7.15 -1.61 -48.48
CA LEU A 95 -8.06 -0.54 -48.88
C LEU A 95 -7.28 0.79 -48.89
N LYS A 96 -6.78 1.20 -50.06
CA LYS A 96 -5.84 2.33 -50.20
C LYS A 96 -6.49 3.71 -50.11
N ASP A 97 -7.79 3.81 -50.40
CA ASP A 97 -8.53 5.07 -50.44
C ASP A 97 -8.97 5.57 -49.05
N VAL A 98 -8.52 4.90 -47.98
CA VAL A 98 -8.81 5.26 -46.59
C VAL A 98 -7.66 6.09 -46.03
N ASN A 99 -7.96 7.28 -45.53
CA ASN A 99 -7.02 8.02 -44.71
C ASN A 99 -6.98 7.43 -43.29
N TYR A 100 -5.86 6.80 -42.97
CA TYR A 100 -5.63 6.16 -41.67
C TYR A 100 -5.19 7.13 -40.55
N ASP A 101 -4.99 8.43 -40.84
CA ASP A 101 -4.66 9.48 -39.86
C ASP A 101 -3.56 9.09 -38.83
N ASN A 102 -2.50 8.44 -39.31
CA ASN A 102 -1.40 7.89 -38.49
C ASN A 102 -1.82 6.90 -37.38
N LYS A 103 -3.05 6.37 -37.42
CA LYS A 103 -3.52 5.31 -36.52
C LYS A 103 -2.89 3.98 -36.93
N ASP A 104 -2.61 3.14 -35.95
CA ASP A 104 -2.02 1.82 -36.15
C ASP A 104 -3.09 0.77 -36.46
N LEU A 105 -3.93 1.09 -37.42
CA LEU A 105 -4.98 0.24 -37.94
C LEU A 105 -4.90 0.21 -39.46
N SER A 106 -5.31 -0.90 -40.05
CA SER A 106 -5.41 -1.06 -41.50
C SER A 106 -6.55 -2.01 -41.84
N VAL A 107 -7.14 -1.78 -43.01
CA VAL A 107 -8.29 -2.56 -43.47
C VAL A 107 -7.93 -3.30 -44.74
N LEU A 108 -8.09 -4.63 -44.70
CA LEU A 108 -7.91 -5.52 -45.83
C LEU A 108 -9.27 -6.01 -46.33
N GLN A 109 -9.35 -6.31 -47.61
CA GLN A 109 -10.47 -7.04 -48.20
C GLN A 109 -10.00 -8.37 -48.78
N LEU A 110 -10.74 -9.44 -48.51
CA LEU A 110 -10.55 -10.74 -49.17
C LEU A 110 -11.85 -11.22 -49.81
N ARG A 111 -11.75 -11.99 -50.89
CA ARG A 111 -12.89 -12.71 -51.47
C ARG A 111 -12.78 -14.18 -51.10
N ALA A 112 -13.75 -14.69 -50.35
CA ALA A 112 -13.79 -16.08 -49.93
C ALA A 112 -15.20 -16.70 -50.11
N PRO A 113 -15.30 -17.95 -50.60
CA PRO A 113 -16.58 -18.62 -50.79
C PRO A 113 -17.19 -19.17 -49.48
N GLY A 114 -16.41 -19.29 -48.40
CA GLY A 114 -16.87 -19.77 -47.10
C GLY A 114 -17.82 -18.80 -46.39
N ASN A 115 -18.54 -19.29 -45.37
CA ASN A 115 -19.40 -18.48 -44.50
C ASN A 115 -18.74 -18.32 -43.13
N TYR A 116 -17.90 -17.30 -42.97
CA TYR A 116 -17.17 -17.02 -41.73
C TYR A 116 -17.95 -16.04 -40.85
N ALA A 117 -17.80 -16.17 -39.53
CA ALA A 117 -18.46 -15.30 -38.58
C ALA A 117 -17.89 -13.87 -38.65
N ILE A 118 -18.76 -12.88 -38.41
CA ILE A 118 -18.38 -11.47 -38.34
C ILE A 118 -18.51 -10.99 -36.89
N ALA A 119 -17.52 -10.21 -36.46
CA ALA A 119 -17.48 -9.62 -35.14
C ALA A 119 -18.64 -8.64 -34.90
N SER A 120 -19.26 -8.73 -33.73
CA SER A 120 -20.10 -7.65 -33.22
C SER A 120 -19.21 -6.57 -32.59
N LEU A 121 -19.42 -5.32 -32.97
CA LEU A 121 -18.61 -4.20 -32.48
C LEU A 121 -19.23 -3.60 -31.21
N GLY A 122 -18.39 -3.31 -30.23
CA GLY A 122 -18.77 -2.71 -28.95
C GLY A 122 -18.45 -1.23 -28.88
N ASN A 123 -18.46 -0.68 -27.67
CA ASN A 123 -18.06 0.69 -27.40
C ASN A 123 -17.08 0.71 -26.23
N SER A 124 -15.89 1.30 -26.41
CA SER A 124 -14.90 1.37 -25.34
C SER A 124 -15.23 2.44 -24.28
N SER A 125 -16.14 3.38 -24.57
CA SER A 125 -16.54 4.45 -23.63
C SER A 125 -17.28 3.94 -22.39
N THR A 126 -17.88 2.74 -22.45
CA THR A 126 -18.56 2.12 -21.31
C THR A 126 -17.61 1.36 -20.39
N LEU A 127 -16.33 1.21 -20.77
CA LEU A 127 -15.34 0.47 -19.98
C LEU A 127 -14.95 1.24 -18.73
N GLN A 128 -14.69 0.47 -17.68
CA GLN A 128 -14.09 0.93 -16.43
C GLN A 128 -12.83 0.11 -16.13
N GLU A 129 -11.88 0.70 -15.40
CA GLU A 129 -10.74 -0.07 -14.88
C GLU A 129 -11.26 -1.24 -14.02
N GLY A 130 -10.71 -2.44 -14.24
CA GLY A 130 -11.13 -3.69 -13.59
C GLY A 130 -12.12 -4.56 -14.39
N ASP A 131 -12.77 -4.00 -15.41
CA ASP A 131 -13.66 -4.76 -16.31
C ASP A 131 -12.92 -5.93 -16.94
N GLN A 132 -13.57 -7.10 -17.02
CA GLN A 132 -12.97 -8.29 -17.61
C GLN A 132 -12.92 -8.22 -19.13
N LEU A 133 -11.81 -8.71 -19.67
CA LEU A 133 -11.53 -8.74 -21.11
C LEU A 133 -10.98 -10.10 -21.53
N LEU A 134 -11.24 -10.46 -22.80
CA LEU A 134 -10.57 -11.56 -23.48
C LEU A 134 -9.85 -11.01 -24.72
N ALA A 135 -8.56 -11.31 -24.85
CA ALA A 135 -7.77 -10.97 -26.01
C ALA A 135 -7.42 -12.25 -26.78
N ALA A 136 -7.40 -12.17 -28.11
CA ALA A 136 -7.08 -13.31 -28.97
C ALA A 136 -6.16 -12.92 -30.12
N GLY A 137 -5.36 -13.88 -30.57
CA GLY A 137 -4.46 -13.69 -31.72
C GLY A 137 -3.58 -14.92 -31.97
N PHE A 138 -2.86 -14.88 -33.08
CA PHE A 138 -1.92 -15.91 -33.52
C PHE A 138 -0.48 -15.49 -33.18
N PRO A 139 0.23 -16.23 -32.32
CA PRO A 139 1.63 -15.94 -32.05
C PRO A 139 2.52 -16.07 -33.28
N PHE A 140 3.64 -15.35 -33.27
CA PHE A 140 4.67 -15.40 -34.29
C PHE A 140 5.41 -16.75 -34.24
N GLU A 141 5.75 -17.30 -35.42
CA GLU A 141 6.40 -18.60 -35.57
C GLU A 141 7.86 -18.37 -35.99
N GLU A 142 8.82 -18.73 -35.12
CA GLU A 142 10.26 -18.63 -35.44
C GLU A 142 10.74 -19.70 -36.43
N ASN A 143 10.06 -20.86 -36.49
CA ASN A 143 10.39 -21.97 -37.38
C ASN A 143 9.16 -22.36 -38.23
N SER A 144 9.33 -22.41 -39.55
CA SER A 144 8.28 -22.70 -40.54
C SER A 144 7.68 -24.11 -40.48
N SER A 145 8.19 -24.98 -39.59
CA SER A 145 7.75 -26.37 -39.41
C SER A 145 6.69 -26.58 -38.33
N VAL A 146 6.36 -25.55 -37.53
CA VAL A 146 5.34 -25.65 -36.45
C VAL A 146 4.34 -24.49 -36.55
N SER A 147 3.14 -24.78 -37.05
CA SER A 147 2.02 -23.84 -37.02
C SER A 147 1.51 -23.71 -35.57
N ARG A 148 1.70 -22.56 -34.93
CA ARG A 148 1.17 -22.25 -33.60
C ARG A 148 -0.32 -21.93 -33.71
N GLN A 149 -1.11 -22.59 -32.87
CA GLN A 149 -2.55 -22.34 -32.77
C GLN A 149 -2.82 -20.96 -32.17
N MET A 150 -4.02 -20.43 -32.44
CA MET A 150 -4.49 -19.18 -31.85
C MET A 150 -4.51 -19.28 -30.32
N ILE A 151 -4.02 -18.23 -29.66
CA ILE A 151 -4.04 -18.12 -28.19
C ILE A 151 -5.15 -17.15 -27.78
N THR A 152 -5.83 -17.49 -26.68
CA THR A 152 -6.73 -16.58 -25.98
C THR A 152 -6.24 -16.35 -24.58
N THR A 153 -6.11 -15.10 -24.16
CA THR A 153 -5.76 -14.74 -22.79
C THR A 153 -6.89 -13.95 -22.15
N SER A 154 -7.14 -14.21 -20.86
CA SER A 154 -8.14 -13.50 -20.07
C SER A 154 -7.43 -12.49 -19.18
N GLY A 155 -8.00 -11.31 -19.03
CA GLY A 155 -7.43 -10.25 -18.22
C GLY A 155 -8.47 -9.19 -17.89
N ARG A 156 -8.00 -8.00 -17.51
CA ARG A 156 -8.86 -6.89 -17.14
C ARG A 156 -8.37 -5.59 -17.74
N VAL A 157 -9.27 -4.63 -17.90
CA VAL A 157 -8.91 -3.23 -18.16
C VAL A 157 -8.02 -2.76 -17.01
N SER A 158 -6.81 -2.32 -17.34
CA SER A 158 -5.82 -1.80 -16.38
C SER A 158 -5.69 -0.28 -16.43
N LEU A 159 -5.90 0.31 -17.61
CA LEU A 159 -5.80 1.75 -17.86
C LEU A 159 -6.71 2.16 -19.01
N LEU A 160 -7.35 3.32 -18.89
CA LEU A 160 -8.08 3.97 -19.98
C LEU A 160 -7.54 5.38 -20.18
N LEU A 161 -6.94 5.66 -21.34
CA LEU A 161 -6.30 6.94 -21.60
C LEU A 161 -7.26 7.98 -22.14
N GLU A 162 -7.20 9.18 -21.56
CA GLU A 162 -7.88 10.36 -22.10
C GLU A 162 -7.28 10.80 -23.43
N ARG A 163 -5.94 10.81 -23.52
CA ARG A 163 -5.20 11.17 -24.73
C ARG A 163 -4.69 9.91 -25.42
N PRO A 164 -4.86 9.77 -26.75
CA PRO A 164 -4.31 8.64 -27.48
C PRO A 164 -2.79 8.68 -27.48
N LEU A 165 -2.16 7.52 -27.28
CA LEU A 165 -0.76 7.33 -27.66
C LEU A 165 -0.64 7.37 -29.19
N LYS A 166 0.56 7.63 -29.70
CA LYS A 166 0.86 7.50 -31.13
C LYS A 166 0.34 6.17 -31.67
N GLY A 167 -0.41 6.22 -32.77
CA GLY A 167 -1.09 5.05 -33.33
C GLY A 167 -2.54 4.87 -32.84
N GLY A 168 -3.06 5.74 -31.98
CA GLY A 168 -4.46 5.71 -31.53
C GLY A 168 -4.74 4.84 -30.31
N TYR A 169 -3.72 4.31 -29.63
CA TYR A 169 -3.88 3.41 -28.50
C TYR A 169 -4.45 4.12 -27.26
N ARG A 170 -5.47 3.51 -26.63
CA ARG A 170 -6.13 4.08 -25.43
C ARG A 170 -6.57 3.05 -24.40
N ILE A 171 -6.69 1.77 -24.77
CA ILE A 171 -7.18 0.71 -23.90
C ILE A 171 -5.97 -0.09 -23.41
N GLY A 172 -5.57 0.11 -22.15
CA GLY A 172 -4.54 -0.68 -21.49
C GLY A 172 -5.15 -1.84 -20.73
N TYR A 173 -4.64 -3.06 -20.87
CA TYR A 173 -5.19 -4.25 -20.24
C TYR A 173 -4.11 -5.27 -19.82
N THR A 174 -4.43 -6.12 -18.85
CA THR A 174 -3.46 -7.03 -18.18
C THR A 174 -3.21 -8.33 -18.94
N ASN A 175 -3.82 -8.54 -20.09
CA ASN A 175 -3.69 -9.79 -20.84
C ASN A 175 -2.25 -9.96 -21.34
N GLU A 176 -1.71 -11.17 -21.16
CA GLU A 176 -0.43 -11.57 -21.74
C GLU A 176 -0.61 -11.69 -23.26
N ILE A 177 0.09 -10.83 -24.01
CA ILE A 177 0.05 -10.78 -25.47
C ILE A 177 1.43 -11.16 -26.00
N GLU A 178 1.48 -12.16 -26.87
CA GLU A 178 2.71 -12.59 -27.54
C GLU A 178 2.94 -11.82 -28.84
N LYS A 179 4.21 -11.73 -29.25
CA LYS A 179 4.59 -11.25 -30.59
C LYS A 179 3.78 -12.01 -31.65
N GLY A 180 3.20 -11.30 -32.62
CA GLY A 180 2.34 -11.87 -33.67
C GLY A 180 0.83 -11.78 -33.37
N MET A 181 0.43 -11.64 -32.10
CA MET A 181 -1.01 -11.52 -31.79
C MET A 181 -1.62 -10.15 -32.17
N SER A 182 -0.78 -9.19 -32.59
CA SER A 182 -1.21 -7.85 -33.02
C SER A 182 -2.23 -7.90 -34.16
N GLY A 183 -3.22 -7.02 -34.11
CA GLY A 183 -4.35 -6.99 -35.03
C GLY A 183 -5.54 -7.88 -34.63
N GLY A 184 -5.42 -8.69 -33.57
CA GLY A 184 -6.49 -9.54 -33.05
C GLY A 184 -7.49 -8.80 -32.13
N PRO A 185 -8.65 -9.42 -31.82
CA PRO A 185 -9.73 -8.76 -31.08
C PRO A 185 -9.46 -8.69 -29.58
N VAL A 186 -9.88 -7.58 -28.98
CA VAL A 186 -10.12 -7.43 -27.53
C VAL A 186 -11.62 -7.40 -27.30
N LEU A 187 -12.13 -8.38 -26.56
CA LEU A 187 -13.55 -8.63 -26.31
C LEU A 187 -13.95 -8.27 -24.88
N ASN A 188 -15.12 -7.66 -24.72
CA ASN A 188 -15.77 -7.52 -23.41
C ASN A 188 -16.58 -8.79 -23.03
N ASN A 189 -17.19 -8.81 -21.85
CA ASN A 189 -17.98 -9.95 -21.37
C ASN A 189 -19.27 -10.23 -22.17
N GLU A 190 -19.68 -9.33 -23.08
CA GLU A 190 -20.79 -9.56 -24.01
C GLU A 190 -20.33 -10.22 -25.32
N GLY A 191 -19.02 -10.41 -25.52
CA GLY A 191 -18.44 -10.90 -26.76
C GLY A 191 -18.34 -9.85 -27.87
N LYS A 192 -18.44 -8.55 -27.53
CA LYS A 192 -18.27 -7.47 -28.49
C LYS A 192 -16.80 -7.03 -28.56
N VAL A 193 -16.33 -6.77 -29.78
CA VAL A 193 -14.98 -6.22 -30.01
C VAL A 193 -14.97 -4.75 -29.61
N ILE A 194 -14.22 -4.43 -28.56
CA ILE A 194 -14.05 -3.07 -28.03
C ILE A 194 -12.74 -2.42 -28.50
N GLY A 195 -11.81 -3.22 -29.03
CA GLY A 195 -10.54 -2.72 -29.52
C GLY A 195 -9.74 -3.77 -30.27
N VAL A 196 -8.66 -3.30 -30.90
CA VAL A 196 -7.70 -4.09 -31.68
C VAL A 196 -6.38 -4.10 -30.92
N ASN A 197 -5.90 -5.27 -30.54
CA ASN A 197 -4.63 -5.45 -29.84
C ASN A 197 -3.44 -5.02 -30.71
N GLY A 198 -2.43 -4.35 -30.15
CA GLY A 198 -1.22 -3.97 -30.91
C GLY A 198 0.08 -3.89 -30.12
N ILE A 199 0.14 -3.17 -28.99
CA ILE A 199 1.39 -3.05 -28.19
C ILE A 199 1.35 -4.06 -27.03
N HIS A 200 2.43 -4.79 -26.83
CA HIS A 200 2.56 -5.73 -25.71
C HIS A 200 3.04 -5.04 -24.43
N ALA A 201 2.73 -5.64 -23.28
CA ALA A 201 3.38 -5.27 -22.02
C ALA A 201 4.91 -5.46 -22.13
N GLN A 202 5.67 -4.57 -21.49
CA GLN A 202 7.14 -4.52 -21.51
C GLN A 202 7.72 -4.52 -22.94
N PRO A 203 7.44 -3.47 -23.75
CA PRO A 203 7.97 -3.31 -25.10
C PRO A 203 9.49 -3.43 -25.11
N LEU A 204 10.02 -4.34 -25.94
CA LEU A 204 11.46 -4.59 -26.05
C LEU A 204 12.15 -3.60 -27.01
N TRP A 205 11.40 -2.71 -27.65
CA TRP A 205 11.91 -1.75 -28.62
C TRP A 205 11.21 -0.39 -28.51
N GLY A 206 12.03 0.67 -28.54
CA GLY A 206 11.56 2.06 -28.54
C GLY A 206 10.84 2.48 -27.25
N ASP A 207 10.33 3.70 -27.27
CA ASP A 207 9.44 4.23 -26.25
C ASP A 207 8.04 4.46 -26.87
N PRO A 208 7.11 3.49 -26.76
CA PRO A 208 5.78 3.64 -27.34
C PRO A 208 4.88 4.58 -26.53
N TYR A 209 5.33 5.05 -25.36
CA TYR A 209 4.53 5.87 -24.44
C TYR A 209 4.72 7.36 -24.73
N MET A 210 4.36 7.75 -25.95
CA MET A 210 4.21 9.14 -26.35
C MET A 210 2.79 9.40 -26.83
N TYR A 211 2.20 10.50 -26.39
CA TYR A 211 0.92 10.95 -26.89
C TYR A 211 1.03 11.47 -28.32
N GLU A 212 -0.09 11.52 -29.04
CA GLU A 212 -0.14 12.06 -30.41
C GLU A 212 0.27 13.53 -30.49
N ASP A 213 0.05 14.30 -29.42
CA ASP A 213 0.49 15.70 -29.28
C ASP A 213 2.00 15.85 -29.01
N GLY A 214 2.75 14.74 -28.93
CA GLY A 214 4.19 14.71 -28.66
C GLY A 214 4.56 14.83 -27.18
N SER A 215 3.58 15.07 -26.30
CA SER A 215 3.81 15.06 -24.86
C SER A 215 3.99 13.63 -24.34
N GLN A 216 4.56 13.52 -23.14
CA GLN A 216 4.86 12.26 -22.49
C GLN A 216 4.16 12.18 -21.13
N PRO A 217 3.64 11.00 -20.76
CA PRO A 217 3.13 10.75 -19.42
C PRO A 217 4.25 10.89 -18.38
N ASN A 218 3.88 11.27 -17.16
CA ASN A 218 4.79 11.22 -16.01
C ASN A 218 5.31 9.79 -15.72
N ASP A 219 6.39 9.69 -14.96
CA ASP A 219 7.13 8.45 -14.79
C ASP A 219 6.30 7.37 -14.08
N ALA A 220 5.47 7.76 -13.10
CA ALA A 220 4.59 6.81 -12.38
C ALA A 220 3.52 6.20 -13.30
N LEU A 221 2.88 7.03 -14.13
CA LEU A 221 1.90 6.56 -15.11
C LEU A 221 2.59 5.70 -16.18
N ARG A 222 3.77 6.09 -16.65
CA ARG A 222 4.59 5.33 -17.59
C ARG A 222 4.95 3.94 -17.06
N GLU A 223 5.34 3.82 -15.80
CA GLU A 223 5.58 2.50 -15.18
C GLU A 223 4.33 1.63 -15.14
N ARG A 224 3.15 2.20 -14.87
CA ARG A 224 1.88 1.46 -15.00
C ARG A 224 1.65 1.04 -16.45
N MET A 225 1.88 1.95 -17.42
CA MET A 225 1.70 1.65 -18.84
C MET A 225 2.61 0.54 -19.35
N LYS A 226 3.84 0.42 -18.81
CA LYS A 226 4.78 -0.67 -19.10
C LYS A 226 4.26 -2.06 -18.76
N ARG A 227 3.33 -2.16 -17.81
CA ARG A 227 2.73 -3.44 -17.39
C ARG A 227 1.46 -3.81 -18.18
N SER A 228 0.97 -2.90 -19.02
CA SER A 228 -0.24 -3.10 -19.81
C SER A 228 0.10 -3.45 -21.26
N SER A 229 -0.65 -4.38 -21.83
CA SER A 229 -0.84 -4.48 -23.27
C SER A 229 -1.83 -3.39 -23.72
N TRP A 230 -1.72 -2.93 -24.97
CA TRP A 230 -2.51 -1.81 -25.48
C TRP A 230 -3.29 -2.14 -26.73
N GLY A 231 -4.52 -1.63 -26.77
CA GLY A 231 -5.41 -1.71 -27.91
C GLY A 231 -5.87 -0.36 -28.41
N VAL A 232 -6.06 -0.28 -29.72
CA VAL A 232 -6.73 0.86 -30.38
C VAL A 232 -8.24 0.63 -30.26
N PRO A 233 -9.02 1.60 -29.72
CA PRO A 233 -10.46 1.46 -29.61
C PRO A 233 -11.16 1.24 -30.95
N ILE A 234 -12.19 0.41 -30.98
CA ILE A 234 -12.88 0.04 -32.22
C ILE A 234 -13.59 1.23 -32.88
N GLU A 235 -14.04 2.20 -32.09
CA GLU A 235 -14.66 3.44 -32.56
C GLU A 235 -13.72 4.34 -33.38
N THR A 236 -12.41 4.05 -33.39
CA THR A 236 -11.43 4.74 -34.25
C THR A 236 -11.79 4.56 -35.74
N LEU A 237 -12.46 3.46 -36.10
CA LEU A 237 -12.89 3.18 -37.48
C LEU A 237 -13.92 4.18 -38.03
N ALA A 238 -14.70 4.82 -37.17
CA ALA A 238 -15.65 5.86 -37.56
C ALA A 238 -14.97 7.21 -37.84
N GLN A 239 -13.69 7.35 -37.48
CA GLN A 239 -12.90 8.58 -37.66
C GLN A 239 -12.12 8.59 -38.98
N PHE A 240 -12.06 7.45 -39.69
CA PHE A 240 -11.42 7.37 -41.00
C PHE A 240 -12.24 8.07 -42.07
N ASP A 241 -11.55 8.47 -43.15
CA ASP A 241 -12.15 9.10 -44.32
C ASP A 241 -11.83 8.25 -45.57
N PRO A 242 -12.82 7.57 -46.18
CA PRO A 242 -14.21 7.46 -45.72
C PRO A 242 -14.34 6.58 -44.46
N PRO A 243 -15.42 6.76 -43.66
CA PRO A 243 -15.64 5.96 -42.44
C PRO A 243 -15.90 4.49 -42.79
N ILE A 244 -15.28 3.58 -42.04
CA ILE A 244 -15.38 2.13 -42.27
C ILE A 244 -16.64 1.52 -41.62
N ILE A 245 -17.12 2.14 -40.53
CA ILE A 245 -18.32 1.72 -39.81
C ILE A 245 -19.28 2.91 -39.67
N PRO A 246 -20.60 2.68 -39.52
CA PRO A 246 -21.57 3.76 -39.38
C PRO A 246 -21.26 4.70 -38.19
N PRO A 247 -21.50 6.02 -38.30
CA PRO A 247 -21.28 6.99 -37.22
C PRO A 247 -22.16 6.79 -35.97
N GLU A 248 -23.07 5.81 -35.99
CA GLU A 248 -24.12 5.58 -35.00
C GLU A 248 -23.66 4.77 -33.76
N ILE A 249 -22.40 4.32 -33.70
CA ILE A 249 -21.78 3.92 -32.43
C ILE A 249 -21.51 5.20 -31.64
N PRO A 250 -22.13 5.44 -30.47
CA PRO A 250 -22.02 6.71 -29.76
C PRO A 250 -20.56 7.10 -29.58
N GLN A 251 -20.24 8.22 -30.22
CA GLN A 251 -19.01 9.00 -30.23
C GLN A 251 -17.90 8.45 -29.32
N ALA A 252 -16.80 8.07 -29.96
CA ALA A 252 -15.48 8.01 -29.35
C ALA A 252 -15.32 9.16 -28.33
N ARG A 253 -14.54 8.95 -27.27
CA ARG A 253 -14.09 10.03 -26.36
C ARG A 253 -13.24 11.09 -27.11
N ASN A 254 -13.85 11.81 -28.04
CA ASN A 254 -13.42 12.99 -28.77
C ASN A 254 -14.43 14.10 -28.41
N THR A 255 -14.18 14.70 -27.26
CA THR A 255 -14.77 15.98 -26.87
C THR A 255 -14.19 17.09 -27.75
N LEU A 256 -14.83 17.32 -28.90
CA LEU A 256 -14.89 18.65 -29.51
C LEU A 256 -16.37 18.87 -29.88
N LYS A 257 -17.09 19.54 -28.97
CA LYS A 257 -18.54 19.85 -28.97
C LYS A 257 -19.44 18.82 -28.26
N GLN A 258 -19.39 18.80 -26.93
CA GLN A 258 -20.54 19.03 -26.05
C GLN A 258 -20.10 18.85 -24.59
N ALA A 259 -20.46 19.82 -23.76
CA ALA A 259 -20.08 19.91 -22.36
C ALA A 259 -20.78 18.82 -21.54
N ALA A 260 -20.06 17.75 -21.24
CA ALA A 260 -20.22 17.03 -19.98
C ALA A 260 -19.18 17.60 -18.98
N PRO A 261 -19.47 17.71 -17.67
CA PRO A 261 -18.58 18.34 -16.69
C PRO A 261 -17.21 17.66 -16.47
N ASN A 262 -16.92 16.56 -17.16
CA ASN A 262 -15.86 15.61 -16.83
C ASN A 262 -14.72 15.52 -17.86
N SER A 263 -14.57 16.44 -18.82
CA SER A 263 -13.35 16.45 -19.66
C SER A 263 -12.20 17.19 -18.96
N THR A 264 -11.01 16.60 -18.97
CA THR A 264 -9.85 17.00 -18.15
C THR A 264 -9.37 18.46 -18.33
N PRO A 265 -9.42 19.08 -19.53
CA PRO A 265 -9.14 20.51 -19.70
C PRO A 265 -10.24 21.44 -19.13
N LEU A 266 -11.48 20.94 -18.91
CA LEU A 266 -12.55 21.72 -18.29
C LEU A 266 -12.33 21.89 -16.79
N VAL A 267 -11.84 20.86 -16.08
CA VAL A 267 -11.64 20.94 -14.61
C VAL A 267 -10.70 22.09 -14.25
N ALA A 268 -9.50 22.13 -14.84
CA ALA A 268 -8.54 23.19 -14.57
C ALA A 268 -9.08 24.58 -14.95
N SER A 269 -9.78 24.69 -16.09
CA SER A 269 -10.39 25.96 -16.52
C SER A 269 -11.53 26.44 -15.61
N LEU A 270 -12.36 25.52 -15.12
CA LEU A 270 -13.44 25.82 -14.18
C LEU A 270 -12.88 26.27 -12.83
N VAL A 271 -11.88 25.55 -12.32
CA VAL A 271 -11.21 25.92 -11.06
C VAL A 271 -10.49 27.26 -11.18
N ASP A 272 -9.82 27.54 -12.30
CA ASP A 272 -9.16 28.83 -12.53
C ASP A 272 -10.14 30.01 -12.53
N LYS A 273 -11.32 29.85 -13.13
CA LYS A 273 -12.39 30.88 -13.09
C LYS A 273 -12.87 31.13 -11.67
N ILE A 274 -13.15 30.08 -10.89
CA ILE A 274 -13.53 30.22 -9.49
C ILE A 274 -12.42 30.91 -8.71
N ALA A 275 -11.17 30.48 -8.90
CA ALA A 275 -10.02 31.03 -8.23
C ALA A 275 -9.82 32.53 -8.53
N GLN A 276 -10.05 32.95 -9.77
CA GLN A 276 -9.98 34.35 -10.18
C GLN A 276 -10.97 35.24 -9.41
N GLU A 277 -12.18 34.74 -9.14
CA GLU A 277 -13.25 35.54 -8.52
C GLU A 277 -13.12 35.68 -7.00
N ILE A 278 -12.41 34.76 -6.35
CA ILE A 278 -12.28 34.71 -4.88
C ILE A 278 -10.93 35.21 -4.35
N THR A 279 -9.90 35.29 -5.20
CA THR A 279 -8.52 35.65 -4.80
C THR A 279 -8.35 37.17 -4.82
N VAL A 280 -7.72 37.71 -3.77
CA VAL A 280 -7.39 39.13 -3.65
C VAL A 280 -5.89 39.33 -3.47
N LEU A 281 -5.39 40.52 -3.80
CA LEU A 281 -4.04 40.96 -3.44
C LEU A 281 -4.10 41.72 -2.11
N ILE A 282 -3.12 41.51 -1.24
CA ILE A 282 -2.95 42.26 0.01
C ILE A 282 -1.63 43.02 -0.06
N SER A 283 -1.66 44.34 -0.23
CA SER A 283 -0.47 45.18 -0.41
C SER A 283 -0.12 45.98 0.84
N TRP A 284 1.17 46.26 1.00
CA TRP A 284 1.73 47.26 1.92
C TRP A 284 2.84 48.04 1.22
N GLU A 285 3.49 48.99 1.92
CA GLU A 285 4.38 50.00 1.31
C GLU A 285 5.52 49.45 0.44
N SER A 286 5.99 48.22 0.67
CA SER A 286 7.18 47.69 0.01
C SER A 286 6.97 46.38 -0.75
N SER A 287 5.81 45.73 -0.63
CA SER A 287 5.54 44.40 -1.20
C SER A 287 4.06 44.03 -1.03
N HIS A 288 3.70 42.80 -1.36
CA HIS A 288 2.34 42.28 -1.28
C HIS A 288 2.31 40.77 -1.00
N GLY A 289 1.14 40.31 -0.56
CA GLY A 289 0.72 38.92 -0.46
C GLY A 289 -0.58 38.70 -1.21
N SER A 290 -1.16 37.52 -1.06
CA SER A 290 -2.45 37.13 -1.60
C SER A 290 -3.44 36.84 -0.46
N GLY A 291 -4.73 36.73 -0.76
CA GLY A 291 -5.75 36.33 0.20
C GLY A 291 -6.97 35.76 -0.50
N VAL A 292 -7.91 35.21 0.26
CA VAL A 292 -9.16 34.66 -0.26
C VAL A 292 -10.37 35.18 0.51
N ILE A 293 -11.43 35.57 -0.21
CA ILE A 293 -12.69 36.04 0.40
C ILE A 293 -13.47 34.83 0.93
N VAL A 294 -13.61 34.71 2.25
CA VAL A 294 -14.20 33.53 2.92
C VAL A 294 -15.58 33.77 3.55
N ASN A 295 -15.96 35.03 3.78
CA ASN A 295 -17.25 35.39 4.35
C ASN A 295 -17.71 36.80 3.93
N LYS A 296 -19.01 37.07 4.05
CA LYS A 296 -19.62 38.41 3.89
C LYS A 296 -20.73 38.60 4.92
N GLN A 297 -20.75 39.75 5.58
CA GLN A 297 -21.81 40.19 6.48
C GLN A 297 -22.16 41.65 6.21
N GLY A 298 -23.40 41.91 5.79
CA GLY A 298 -23.77 43.24 5.29
C GLY A 298 -22.87 43.63 4.11
N ASN A 299 -22.16 44.76 4.24
CA ASN A 299 -21.17 45.24 3.27
C ASN A 299 -19.72 44.90 3.66
N THR A 300 -19.51 44.21 4.79
CA THR A 300 -18.19 43.80 5.26
C THR A 300 -17.84 42.42 4.70
N TYR A 301 -16.67 42.33 4.08
CA TYR A 301 -16.07 41.12 3.54
C TYR A 301 -14.90 40.70 4.41
N TYR A 302 -14.75 39.39 4.61
CA TYR A 302 -13.65 38.80 5.36
C TYR A 302 -12.69 38.06 4.43
N VAL A 303 -11.40 38.35 4.58
CA VAL A 303 -10.32 37.78 3.78
C VAL A 303 -9.42 36.94 4.67
N LEU A 304 -9.26 35.67 4.32
CA LEU A 304 -8.29 34.77 4.95
C LEU A 304 -6.96 34.84 4.19
N THR A 305 -5.85 34.91 4.91
CA THR A 305 -4.48 34.95 4.35
C THR A 305 -3.47 34.32 5.32
N ALA A 306 -2.20 34.30 4.92
CA ALA A 306 -1.10 33.90 5.77
C ALA A 306 -0.77 34.97 6.83
N GLY A 307 -0.49 34.55 8.07
CA GLY A 307 -0.23 35.45 9.19
C GLY A 307 0.93 36.41 8.95
N HIS A 308 2.03 35.92 8.36
CA HIS A 308 3.19 36.75 8.04
C HIS A 308 2.93 37.83 6.96
N VAL A 309 1.84 37.74 6.18
CA VAL A 309 1.44 38.78 5.22
C VAL A 309 0.98 40.05 5.94
N VAL A 310 0.47 39.93 7.17
CA VAL A 310 -0.07 41.05 7.93
C VAL A 310 0.73 41.42 9.18
N ARG A 311 1.45 40.47 9.80
CA ARG A 311 2.20 40.71 11.04
C ARG A 311 3.24 41.80 10.85
N ASN A 312 3.23 42.79 11.74
CA ASN A 312 4.14 43.93 11.75
C ASN A 312 4.12 44.75 10.44
N LYS A 313 2.98 44.79 9.73
CA LYS A 313 2.78 45.60 8.52
C LYS A 313 1.74 46.69 8.79
N ASN A 314 1.97 47.87 8.22
CA ASN A 314 1.07 49.02 8.29
C ASN A 314 0.52 49.34 6.90
N ASN A 315 -0.53 50.17 6.83
CA ASN A 315 -1.12 50.66 5.57
C ASN A 315 -1.56 49.54 4.62
N LEU A 316 -2.09 48.45 5.19
CA LEU A 316 -2.58 47.30 4.44
C LEU A 316 -3.76 47.69 3.54
N LYS A 317 -3.70 47.29 2.28
CA LYS A 317 -4.78 47.45 1.30
C LYS A 317 -5.13 46.14 0.62
N ILE A 318 -6.42 45.88 0.46
CA ILE A 318 -6.95 44.77 -0.32
C ILE A 318 -7.25 45.28 -1.74
N VAL A 319 -6.73 44.58 -2.75
CA VAL A 319 -7.08 44.79 -4.16
C VAL A 319 -7.91 43.61 -4.65
N THR A 320 -9.15 43.87 -5.05
CA THR A 320 -10.13 42.87 -5.48
C THR A 320 -9.94 42.48 -6.96
N PRO A 321 -10.57 41.40 -7.46
CA PRO A 321 -10.39 40.92 -8.84
C PRO A 321 -10.73 41.94 -9.95
N ASP A 322 -11.59 42.91 -9.65
CA ASP A 322 -11.95 44.04 -10.50
C ASP A 322 -10.98 45.24 -10.37
N ASN A 323 -9.84 45.04 -9.71
CA ASN A 323 -8.79 46.03 -9.43
C ASN A 323 -9.21 47.20 -8.52
N GLN A 324 -10.31 47.08 -7.77
CA GLN A 324 -10.68 48.08 -6.75
C GLN A 324 -9.81 47.93 -5.50
N GLN A 325 -9.47 49.05 -4.85
CA GLN A 325 -8.63 49.07 -3.65
C GLN A 325 -9.43 49.48 -2.42
N TYR A 326 -9.25 48.74 -1.32
CA TYR A 326 -9.90 48.99 -0.04
C TYR A 326 -8.86 49.02 1.08
N SER A 327 -8.98 49.98 2.00
CA SER A 327 -8.13 50.02 3.20
C SER A 327 -8.57 48.94 4.18
N VAL A 328 -7.62 48.26 4.80
CA VAL A 328 -7.90 47.25 5.84
C VAL A 328 -8.08 47.92 7.19
N ASN A 329 -9.08 47.49 7.95
CA ASN A 329 -9.19 47.85 9.36
C ASN A 329 -8.13 47.09 10.17
N THR A 330 -6.99 47.72 10.46
CA THR A 330 -5.86 47.10 11.18
C THR A 330 -6.22 46.68 12.61
N THR A 331 -7.21 47.31 13.24
CA THR A 331 -7.71 46.92 14.57
C THR A 331 -8.58 45.64 14.54
N GLY A 332 -9.15 45.31 13.37
CA GLY A 332 -9.96 44.10 13.14
C GLY A 332 -9.15 42.89 12.65
N VAL A 333 -7.83 43.04 12.45
CA VAL A 333 -6.98 41.92 11.98
C VAL A 333 -6.82 40.89 13.09
N LYS A 334 -7.37 39.70 12.87
CA LYS A 334 -7.22 38.56 13.77
C LYS A 334 -6.05 37.69 13.30
N THR A 335 -5.17 37.34 14.22
CA THR A 335 -4.13 36.31 14.02
C THR A 335 -4.25 35.26 15.12
N TRP A 336 -3.77 34.05 14.84
CA TRP A 336 -3.78 32.95 15.81
C TRP A 336 -2.36 32.51 16.15
N GLU A 337 -2.10 32.28 17.43
CA GLU A 337 -0.83 31.74 17.91
C GLU A 337 -0.70 30.27 17.50
N GLY A 338 0.52 29.82 17.20
CA GLY A 338 0.77 28.44 16.75
C GLY A 338 0.35 28.14 15.31
N THR A 339 -0.30 29.08 14.60
CA THR A 339 -0.60 28.96 13.18
C THR A 339 -0.14 30.18 12.38
N ASP A 340 0.04 30.04 11.08
CA ASP A 340 0.34 31.15 10.19
C ASP A 340 -0.90 31.62 9.42
N LEU A 341 -2.01 31.84 10.13
CA LEU A 341 -3.23 32.37 9.55
C LEU A 341 -3.55 33.77 10.07
N ALA A 342 -4.19 34.56 9.21
CA ALA A 342 -4.79 35.84 9.56
C ALA A 342 -6.12 36.05 8.85
N LEU A 343 -7.05 36.72 9.54
CA LEU A 343 -8.34 37.14 9.01
C LEU A 343 -8.40 38.67 9.02
N LEU A 344 -8.69 39.25 7.86
CA LEU A 344 -8.83 40.68 7.63
C LEU A 344 -10.26 41.00 7.24
N GLU A 345 -10.64 42.26 7.38
CA GLU A 345 -11.93 42.78 6.92
C GLU A 345 -11.78 44.03 6.06
N PHE A 346 -12.69 44.19 5.09
CA PHE A 346 -12.89 45.43 4.34
C PHE A 346 -14.38 45.64 4.03
N THR A 347 -14.78 46.89 3.80
CA THR A 347 -16.17 47.22 3.45
C THR A 347 -16.28 47.61 1.98
N SER A 348 -17.24 47.03 1.27
CA SER A 348 -17.54 47.39 -0.12
C SER A 348 -19.04 47.30 -0.41
N ASN A 349 -19.52 48.18 -1.29
CA ASN A 349 -20.87 48.11 -1.85
C ASN A 349 -20.94 47.24 -3.12
N GLN A 350 -19.78 46.80 -3.64
CA GLN A 350 -19.71 45.85 -4.75
C GLN A 350 -19.93 44.42 -4.28
N THR A 351 -20.38 43.55 -5.19
CA THR A 351 -20.59 42.13 -4.89
C THR A 351 -19.41 41.29 -5.38
N TYR A 352 -18.66 40.73 -4.44
CA TYR A 352 -17.60 39.75 -4.68
C TYR A 352 -18.03 38.33 -4.34
N GLN A 353 -17.48 37.35 -5.07
CA GLN A 353 -17.72 35.93 -4.83
C GLN A 353 -17.07 35.51 -3.51
N VAL A 354 -17.83 34.79 -2.69
CA VAL A 354 -17.34 34.19 -1.44
C VAL A 354 -16.99 32.73 -1.71
N ALA A 355 -15.79 32.33 -1.29
CA ALA A 355 -15.28 30.97 -1.46
C ALA A 355 -16.13 29.92 -0.74
N THR A 356 -16.19 28.73 -1.34
CA THR A 356 -16.67 27.52 -0.66
C THR A 356 -15.48 26.84 0.02
N LEU A 357 -15.64 26.49 1.30
CA LEU A 357 -14.62 25.85 2.13
C LEU A 357 -14.85 24.33 2.18
N ALA A 358 -13.78 23.57 2.03
CA ALA A 358 -13.77 22.12 2.06
C ALA A 358 -13.49 21.59 3.47
N ASP A 359 -14.53 21.21 4.19
CA ASP A 359 -14.47 20.70 5.57
C ASP A 359 -14.40 19.17 5.57
N TYR A 360 -13.32 18.63 5.02
CA TYR A 360 -13.05 17.19 4.98
C TYR A 360 -11.55 16.93 5.09
N ASP A 361 -11.20 15.73 5.56
CA ASP A 361 -9.82 15.31 5.74
C ASP A 361 -9.16 14.92 4.39
N LEU A 362 -7.93 15.38 4.19
CA LEU A 362 -7.12 15.18 2.99
C LEU A 362 -5.93 14.24 3.22
N GLU A 363 -5.75 13.73 4.44
CA GLU A 363 -4.53 13.10 4.89
C GLU A 363 -4.21 11.73 4.28
N ASN A 364 -4.98 11.19 3.35
CA ASN A 364 -4.86 9.77 3.03
C ASN A 364 -4.63 9.41 1.56
N GLU A 365 -4.69 10.37 0.64
CA GLU A 365 -4.49 10.10 -0.80
C GLU A 365 -3.85 11.28 -1.55
N ASP A 366 -3.00 10.95 -2.54
CA ASP A 366 -2.48 11.95 -3.48
C ASP A 366 -3.62 12.51 -4.35
N ARG A 367 -3.83 13.83 -4.31
CA ARG A 367 -4.95 14.50 -4.99
C ARG A 367 -4.48 15.68 -5.81
N ILE A 368 -5.15 15.94 -6.93
CA ILE A 368 -4.92 17.15 -7.71
C ILE A 368 -5.39 18.36 -6.91
N VAL A 369 -4.50 19.34 -6.81
CA VAL A 369 -4.80 20.64 -6.20
C VAL A 369 -4.31 21.77 -7.08
N PHE A 370 -4.95 22.93 -6.92
CA PHE A 370 -4.66 24.14 -7.66
C PHE A 370 -4.28 25.24 -6.70
N VAL A 371 -3.36 26.11 -7.13
CA VAL A 371 -2.98 27.30 -6.37
C VAL A 371 -3.11 28.50 -7.30
N SER A 372 -3.76 29.54 -6.81
CA SER A 372 -3.99 30.78 -7.55
C SER A 372 -3.54 31.96 -6.71
N GLY A 373 -2.54 32.69 -7.17
CA GLY A 373 -1.89 33.74 -6.38
C GLY A 373 -1.25 34.81 -7.23
N ILE A 374 -0.77 35.86 -6.59
CA ILE A 374 -0.17 36.99 -7.30
C ILE A 374 1.31 37.09 -6.89
N PRO A 375 2.24 36.68 -7.77
CA PRO A 375 3.67 36.75 -7.50
C PRO A 375 4.15 38.20 -7.53
N THR A 376 5.23 38.48 -6.80
CA THR A 376 5.93 39.76 -6.87
C THR A 376 6.69 39.87 -8.20
N SER A 377 6.49 40.97 -8.91
CA SER A 377 7.24 41.26 -10.14
C SER A 377 8.68 41.65 -9.83
N GLU A 378 9.65 41.13 -10.59
CA GLU A 378 11.05 41.59 -10.57
C GLU A 378 11.20 43.01 -11.15
N ASP A 379 10.28 43.41 -12.05
CA ASP A 379 10.21 44.74 -12.64
C ASP A 379 9.09 45.56 -11.96
N PRO A 380 9.41 46.65 -11.23
CA PRO A 380 8.43 47.52 -10.57
C PRO A 380 7.40 48.16 -11.53
N THR A 381 7.69 48.19 -12.83
CA THR A 381 6.83 48.79 -13.86
C THR A 381 5.81 47.82 -14.44
N THR A 382 5.96 46.51 -14.19
CA THR A 382 5.07 45.47 -14.71
C THR A 382 3.94 45.20 -13.72
N GLN A 383 2.68 45.31 -14.17
CA GLN A 383 1.51 44.99 -13.35
C GLN A 383 1.54 43.50 -12.94
N ALA A 384 1.43 43.23 -11.64
CA ALA A 384 1.45 41.87 -11.12
C ALA A 384 0.30 41.04 -11.72
N LYS A 385 0.63 39.93 -12.40
CA LYS A 385 -0.34 39.05 -13.04
C LYS A 385 -0.61 37.84 -12.17
N ARG A 386 -1.89 37.49 -11.98
CA ARG A 386 -2.29 36.25 -11.30
C ARG A 386 -1.63 35.05 -11.99
N GLN A 387 -1.01 34.18 -11.19
CA GLN A 387 -0.54 32.88 -11.59
C GLN A 387 -1.51 31.81 -11.09
N PHE A 388 -1.79 30.84 -11.97
CA PHE A 388 -2.59 29.66 -11.67
C PHE A 388 -1.77 28.42 -12.00
N SER A 389 -1.61 27.51 -11.05
CA SER A 389 -0.87 26.28 -11.25
C SER A 389 -1.64 25.09 -10.70
N ALA A 390 -1.43 23.92 -11.31
CA ALA A 390 -1.92 22.64 -10.82
C ALA A 390 -0.73 21.79 -10.36
N GLY A 391 -0.98 20.95 -9.37
CA GLY A 391 -0.01 20.03 -8.81
C GLY A 391 -0.71 18.94 -8.02
N LEU A 392 0.08 18.16 -7.29
CA LEU A 392 -0.41 17.10 -6.44
C LEU A 392 -0.22 17.51 -5.00
N LEU A 393 -1.31 17.47 -4.24
CA LEU A 393 -1.27 17.34 -2.81
C LEU A 393 -0.88 15.92 -2.48
N TYR A 394 0.10 15.77 -1.61
CA TYR A 394 0.52 14.47 -1.14
C TYR A 394 -0.35 14.02 0.03
N GLY A 395 -1.00 12.88 -0.14
CA GLY A 395 -1.70 12.19 0.94
C GLY A 395 -0.71 11.73 1.98
N GLY A 396 -1.05 11.90 3.24
CA GLY A 396 -0.22 11.53 4.38
C GLY A 396 0.84 12.57 4.68
N GLY A 397 0.61 13.85 4.31
CA GLY A 397 1.50 15.01 4.39
C GLY A 397 2.79 14.79 5.17
N ILE A 398 2.66 14.42 6.45
CA ILE A 398 3.68 14.08 7.44
C ILE A 398 4.80 13.11 6.97
N ASP A 399 4.50 12.06 6.22
CA ASP A 399 5.48 11.04 5.78
C ASP A 399 6.33 11.51 4.60
N ARG A 400 5.78 12.39 3.75
CA ARG A 400 6.49 12.92 2.57
C ARG A 400 7.23 14.22 2.84
N VAL A 401 6.99 14.84 3.99
CA VAL A 401 7.69 16.06 4.38
C VAL A 401 9.17 15.81 4.57
N LYS A 402 9.99 16.69 3.98
CA LYS A 402 11.46 16.64 4.03
C LYS A 402 12.08 17.79 4.84
N ASP A 403 11.25 18.70 5.35
CA ASP A 403 11.64 19.87 6.13
C ASP A 403 10.83 19.99 7.44
N SER A 404 11.49 20.27 8.55
CA SER A 404 10.84 20.48 9.85
C SER A 404 9.86 21.67 9.85
N ARG A 405 10.06 22.66 8.97
CA ARG A 405 9.16 23.81 8.84
C ARG A 405 7.74 23.43 8.46
N SER A 406 7.53 22.32 7.75
CA SER A 406 6.18 21.84 7.44
C SER A 406 5.45 21.23 8.65
N PHE A 407 6.00 21.38 9.85
CA PHE A 407 5.32 21.07 11.10
C PHE A 407 5.32 22.23 12.08
N ALA A 408 5.80 23.39 11.64
CA ALA A 408 5.68 24.63 12.36
C ALA A 408 4.47 25.41 11.82
N PHE A 409 3.83 26.19 12.68
CA PHE A 409 2.78 27.15 12.29
C PHE A 409 1.57 26.55 11.54
N GLY A 410 1.26 25.26 11.76
CA GLY A 410 0.07 24.59 11.19
C GLY A 410 0.20 24.17 9.72
N TYR A 411 1.42 24.06 9.17
CA TYR A 411 1.67 23.73 7.76
C TYR A 411 1.46 22.27 7.40
N GLU A 412 0.22 21.78 7.49
CA GLU A 412 -0.09 20.36 7.30
C GLU A 412 -0.28 19.95 5.82
N LEU A 413 -0.52 20.92 4.91
CA LEU A 413 -0.64 20.63 3.47
C LEU A 413 0.73 20.67 2.78
N VAL A 414 1.08 19.61 2.03
CA VAL A 414 2.28 19.56 1.18
C VAL A 414 1.90 19.22 -0.25
N TYR A 415 2.26 20.09 -1.19
CA TYR A 415 1.85 19.94 -2.58
C TYR A 415 2.89 20.41 -3.60
N THR A 416 2.81 19.89 -4.82
CA THR A 416 3.83 20.10 -5.86
C THR A 416 3.64 21.36 -6.70
N ASN A 417 2.59 22.15 -6.51
CA ASN A 417 2.36 23.39 -7.28
C ASN A 417 3.54 24.34 -7.16
N SER A 418 4.02 24.92 -8.27
CA SER A 418 5.04 25.97 -8.20
C SER A 418 4.40 27.23 -7.63
N THR A 419 5.09 27.87 -6.68
CA THR A 419 4.66 29.11 -6.05
C THR A 419 5.85 30.05 -5.97
N ASP A 420 5.65 31.30 -6.35
CA ASP A 420 6.67 32.34 -6.31
C ASP A 420 6.47 33.27 -5.12
N LYS A 421 7.50 34.05 -4.79
CA LYS A 421 7.43 35.09 -3.75
C LYS A 421 6.25 36.02 -4.00
N GLY A 422 5.53 36.40 -2.94
CA GLY A 422 4.32 37.23 -3.01
C GLY A 422 3.00 36.45 -3.12
N MET A 423 3.06 35.13 -3.41
CA MET A 423 1.86 34.29 -3.44
C MET A 423 1.41 33.83 -2.04
N SER A 424 2.13 34.13 -0.96
CA SER A 424 1.69 33.78 0.40
C SER A 424 0.27 34.28 0.68
N GLY A 425 -0.59 33.43 1.22
CA GLY A 425 -2.01 33.68 1.45
C GLY A 425 -2.95 33.26 0.31
N SER A 426 -2.40 32.69 -0.77
CA SER A 426 -3.21 32.18 -1.90
C SER A 426 -4.10 31.00 -1.51
N PRO A 427 -5.32 30.88 -2.08
CA PRO A 427 -6.12 29.68 -1.91
C PRO A 427 -5.47 28.46 -2.55
N VAL A 428 -5.45 27.36 -1.80
CA VAL A 428 -5.22 26.01 -2.31
C VAL A 428 -6.60 25.37 -2.53
N LEU A 429 -6.84 24.85 -3.73
CA LEU A 429 -8.17 24.46 -4.21
C LEU A 429 -8.21 22.99 -4.62
N ASP A 430 -9.33 22.32 -4.36
CA ASP A 430 -9.60 20.97 -4.88
C ASP A 430 -10.11 20.99 -6.34
N SER A 431 -10.40 19.80 -6.90
CA SER A 431 -10.91 19.65 -8.27
C SER A 431 -12.32 20.19 -8.52
N LEU A 432 -13.01 20.66 -7.48
CA LEU A 432 -14.30 21.36 -7.58
C LEU A 432 -14.17 22.88 -7.33
N GLY A 433 -12.95 23.38 -7.13
CA GLY A 433 -12.69 24.80 -6.87
C GLY A 433 -13.02 25.23 -5.44
N ARG A 434 -13.08 24.30 -4.50
CA ARG A 434 -13.31 24.59 -3.08
C ARG A 434 -11.97 24.80 -2.38
N VAL A 435 -11.90 25.78 -1.47
CA VAL A 435 -10.69 26.09 -0.72
C VAL A 435 -10.46 25.02 0.33
N ILE A 436 -9.36 24.29 0.18
CA ILE A 436 -8.89 23.25 1.11
C ILE A 436 -7.82 23.76 2.07
N GLY A 437 -7.21 24.90 1.76
CA GLY A 437 -6.22 25.53 2.62
C GLY A 437 -5.65 26.80 2.03
N ILE A 438 -4.68 27.36 2.74
CA ILE A 438 -4.02 28.62 2.42
C ILE A 438 -2.54 28.35 2.23
N HIS A 439 -2.01 28.72 1.06
CA HIS A 439 -0.57 28.64 0.81
C HIS A 439 0.17 29.60 1.71
N THR A 440 1.25 29.14 2.34
CA THR A 440 2.02 29.94 3.30
C THR A 440 3.50 29.91 3.04
N ALA A 441 4.05 28.74 2.72
CA ALA A 441 5.49 28.55 2.71
C ALA A 441 5.94 27.49 1.70
N ALA A 442 7.23 27.20 1.73
CA ALA A 442 7.96 26.36 0.82
C ALA A 442 8.95 25.50 1.60
N GLU A 443 9.01 24.19 1.34
CA GLU A 443 10.07 23.32 1.87
C GLU A 443 11.45 23.71 1.30
N GLY A 444 12.50 23.47 2.08
CA GLY A 444 13.86 23.92 1.81
C GLY A 444 14.08 25.42 2.05
N GLU A 445 15.20 25.81 2.64
CA GLU A 445 15.53 27.23 2.78
C GLU A 445 15.63 27.86 1.39
N PRO A 446 14.96 29.01 1.15
CA PRO A 446 15.14 29.73 -0.09
C PRO A 446 16.62 30.01 -0.31
N THR A 447 17.17 29.39 -1.35
CA THR A 447 18.61 29.41 -1.55
C THR A 447 18.94 30.63 -2.41
N LEU A 448 19.58 31.63 -1.80
CA LEU A 448 20.12 32.78 -2.52
C LEU A 448 21.36 32.34 -3.31
N ILE A 449 21.25 32.38 -4.64
CA ILE A 449 22.33 32.02 -5.56
C ILE A 449 22.95 33.32 -6.06
N LYS A 450 24.16 33.64 -5.56
CA LYS A 450 24.96 34.76 -6.09
C LYS A 450 25.55 34.37 -7.44
N GLN A 451 25.22 35.12 -8.47
CA GLN A 451 25.79 34.95 -9.80
C GLN A 451 27.21 35.53 -9.92
N LYS A 452 27.91 35.19 -11.00
CA LYS A 452 29.12 35.91 -11.43
C LYS A 452 28.84 37.40 -11.75
N THR A 453 27.61 37.73 -12.10
CA THR A 453 27.13 39.09 -12.46
C THR A 453 26.79 39.95 -11.24
N GLY A 454 26.77 39.38 -10.02
CA GLY A 454 26.52 40.10 -8.76
C GLY A 454 25.09 39.98 -8.21
N ASP A 455 24.10 39.69 -9.05
CA ASP A 455 22.70 39.57 -8.62
C ASP A 455 22.41 38.22 -7.96
N ALA A 456 21.68 38.24 -6.84
CA ALA A 456 21.24 37.05 -6.13
C ALA A 456 19.84 36.62 -6.62
N ARG A 457 19.71 35.39 -7.13
CA ARG A 457 18.40 34.79 -7.44
C ARG A 457 18.01 33.79 -6.37
N GLU A 458 16.76 33.87 -5.92
CA GLU A 458 16.18 32.97 -4.92
C GLU A 458 15.57 31.76 -5.63
N ILE A 459 15.90 30.54 -5.21
CA ILE A 459 15.25 29.32 -5.73
C ILE A 459 14.68 28.46 -4.59
N GLN A 460 13.48 27.95 -4.83
CA GLN A 460 12.82 26.96 -3.99
C GLN A 460 13.00 25.57 -4.59
N LEU A 461 13.69 24.67 -3.86
CA LEU A 461 13.94 23.29 -4.30
C LEU A 461 13.01 22.24 -3.64
N GLY A 462 12.26 22.60 -2.59
CA GLY A 462 11.30 21.71 -1.94
C GLY A 462 9.85 21.99 -2.33
N TYR A 463 8.89 21.21 -1.85
CA TYR A 463 7.47 21.38 -2.17
C TYR A 463 6.85 22.64 -1.55
N SER A 464 5.61 22.96 -1.91
CA SER A 464 4.88 24.09 -1.35
C SER A 464 4.04 23.61 -0.17
N LEU A 465 3.88 24.51 0.79
CA LEU A 465 3.26 24.28 2.09
C LEU A 465 2.04 25.17 2.26
N GLY A 466 1.05 24.67 2.99
CA GLY A 466 -0.13 25.44 3.35
C GLY A 466 -0.75 25.01 4.66
N VAL A 467 -1.53 25.91 5.25
CA VAL A 467 -2.37 25.61 6.42
C VAL A 467 -3.72 25.11 5.93
N PRO A 468 -4.21 23.94 6.38
CA PRO A 468 -5.51 23.44 5.97
C PRO A 468 -6.66 24.33 6.41
N ILE A 469 -7.76 24.26 5.66
CA ILE A 469 -8.96 25.03 5.99
C ILE A 469 -9.65 24.48 7.24
N HIS A 470 -9.54 23.18 7.55
CA HIS A 470 -10.10 22.63 8.79
C HIS A 470 -9.44 23.26 10.03
N THR A 471 -8.14 23.61 9.97
CA THR A 471 -7.45 24.35 11.03
C THR A 471 -8.09 25.72 11.24
N PHE A 472 -8.38 26.45 10.16
CA PHE A 472 -9.13 27.71 10.24
C PHE A 472 -10.54 27.51 10.84
N LEU A 473 -11.26 26.48 10.42
CA LEU A 473 -12.60 26.19 10.93
C LEU A 473 -12.60 25.86 12.43
N ALA A 474 -11.61 25.10 12.91
CA ALA A 474 -11.42 24.79 14.32
C ALA A 474 -11.13 26.06 15.13
N LEU A 475 -10.28 26.95 14.62
CA LEU A 475 -9.95 28.23 15.26
C LEU A 475 -11.16 29.17 15.34
N VAL A 476 -11.97 29.24 14.28
CA VAL A 476 -13.25 29.99 14.26
C VAL A 476 -14.21 29.47 15.34
N GLN A 477 -14.30 28.14 15.48
CA GLN A 477 -15.15 27.51 16.50
C GLN A 477 -14.61 27.75 17.93
N GLN A 478 -13.30 27.60 18.12
CA GLN A 478 -12.62 27.81 19.41
C GLN A 478 -12.81 29.25 19.91
N ASP A 479 -12.63 30.23 19.03
CA ASP A 479 -12.78 31.65 19.35
C ASP A 479 -14.23 32.13 19.29
N LYS A 480 -15.18 31.25 18.95
CA LYS A 480 -16.62 31.53 18.80
C LYS A 480 -16.90 32.71 17.86
N LEU A 481 -16.16 32.79 16.74
CA LEU A 481 -16.38 33.82 15.74
C LEU A 481 -17.67 33.53 14.96
N GLU A 482 -18.61 34.48 14.98
CA GLU A 482 -19.89 34.37 14.28
C GLU A 482 -19.72 34.65 12.78
N LEU A 483 -19.22 33.68 12.00
CA LEU A 483 -19.04 33.78 10.54
C LEU A 483 -20.01 32.85 9.80
N ASN A 484 -20.63 33.33 8.71
CA ASN A 484 -21.52 32.53 7.86
C ASN A 484 -20.75 31.85 6.72
N LEU A 485 -19.92 30.87 7.09
CA LEU A 485 -19.01 30.19 6.16
C LEU A 485 -19.75 29.19 5.26
N LYS A 486 -19.51 29.24 3.95
CA LYS A 486 -20.01 28.25 2.99
C LYS A 486 -19.16 26.98 3.06
N LYS A 487 -19.63 25.92 3.74
CA LYS A 487 -18.84 24.69 3.98
C LYS A 487 -19.43 23.47 3.27
N HIS A 488 -18.57 22.62 2.72
CA HIS A 488 -18.93 21.32 2.14
C HIS A 488 -18.02 20.23 2.71
N THR A 489 -18.61 19.09 3.09
CA THR A 489 -17.89 17.99 3.75
C THR A 489 -17.63 16.77 2.84
N THR A 490 -18.09 16.83 1.59
CA THR A 490 -17.95 15.71 0.66
C THR A 490 -16.64 15.79 -0.11
N LEU A 491 -15.86 14.70 -0.11
CA LEU A 491 -14.67 14.57 -0.95
C LEU A 491 -15.03 14.69 -2.44
N PRO A 492 -14.19 15.33 -3.26
CA PRO A 492 -14.41 15.38 -4.69
C PRO A 492 -14.16 14.00 -5.33
N PRO A 493 -14.83 13.68 -6.47
CA PRO A 493 -14.58 12.45 -7.20
C PRO A 493 -13.10 12.28 -7.54
N ARG A 494 -12.59 11.05 -7.41
CA ARG A 494 -11.19 10.75 -7.72
C ARG A 494 -10.94 10.82 -9.22
N LEU A 495 -9.90 11.54 -9.59
CA LEU A 495 -9.40 11.57 -10.96
C LEU A 495 -8.47 10.37 -11.20
N SER A 496 -8.61 9.71 -12.34
CA SER A 496 -7.72 8.61 -12.74
C SER A 496 -6.29 9.12 -12.97
N ALA A 497 -5.28 8.25 -12.85
CA ALA A 497 -3.88 8.66 -13.07
C ALA A 497 -3.65 9.33 -14.45
N PRO A 498 -4.26 8.86 -15.57
CA PRO A 498 -4.23 9.57 -16.84
C PRO A 498 -4.85 10.97 -16.80
N GLN A 499 -5.95 11.17 -16.08
CA GLN A 499 -6.57 12.49 -15.91
C GLN A 499 -5.66 13.42 -15.11
N GLN A 500 -5.12 12.94 -13.99
CA GLN A 500 -4.18 13.70 -13.17
C GLN A 500 -2.96 14.16 -13.97
N ASP A 501 -2.33 13.25 -14.73
CA ASP A 501 -1.18 13.57 -15.59
C ASP A 501 -1.49 14.66 -16.61
N ALA A 502 -2.66 14.60 -17.25
CA ALA A 502 -3.07 15.59 -18.23
C ALA A 502 -3.33 16.98 -17.61
N ILE A 503 -3.89 17.05 -16.39
CA ILE A 503 -4.05 18.33 -15.66
C ILE A 503 -2.69 18.92 -15.29
N ILE A 504 -1.82 18.11 -14.68
CA ILE A 504 -0.49 18.56 -14.25
C ILE A 504 0.32 19.02 -15.45
N SER A 505 0.35 18.22 -16.53
CA SER A 505 1.11 18.54 -17.74
C SER A 505 0.61 19.79 -18.47
N SER A 506 -0.70 20.06 -18.46
CA SER A 506 -1.27 21.26 -19.10
C SER A 506 -1.08 22.53 -18.25
N ALA A 507 -1.10 22.41 -16.93
CA ALA A 507 -0.90 23.55 -16.02
C ALA A 507 0.58 23.95 -15.87
N LEU A 508 1.50 23.00 -16.04
CA LEU A 508 2.95 23.24 -16.07
C LEU A 508 3.37 23.66 -17.48
N ASN A 509 2.99 24.87 -17.89
CA ASN A 509 3.47 25.46 -19.14
C ASN A 509 4.94 25.89 -18.97
N VAL A 510 5.86 24.93 -18.99
CA VAL A 510 7.30 25.15 -18.80
C VAL A 510 8.01 24.92 -20.12
N ALA A 511 8.23 26.01 -20.86
CA ALA A 511 9.12 25.97 -22.01
C ALA A 511 10.52 25.50 -21.56
N SER A 512 11.11 24.56 -22.30
CA SER A 512 12.51 24.18 -22.05
C SER A 512 13.40 25.41 -22.19
N PRO A 513 14.39 25.59 -21.30
CA PRO A 513 15.44 26.57 -21.49
C PRO A 513 16.12 26.37 -22.86
N LYS A 514 16.61 27.47 -23.44
CA LYS A 514 17.45 27.43 -24.65
C LYS A 514 18.79 26.76 -24.33
N ASP A 515 19.49 26.20 -25.30
CA ASP A 515 20.74 25.49 -25.03
C ASP A 515 21.86 26.36 -24.43
N ASN A 516 21.80 27.69 -24.61
CA ASN A 516 22.73 28.66 -24.03
C ASN A 516 22.28 29.26 -22.68
N SER A 517 21.26 28.68 -22.05
CA SER A 517 20.73 29.09 -20.74
C SER A 517 21.74 28.86 -19.62
N ASP A 518 21.64 29.63 -18.53
CA ASP A 518 22.55 29.53 -17.38
C ASP A 518 22.26 28.32 -16.48
N GLU A 519 23.13 28.03 -15.51
CA GLU A 519 22.95 26.89 -14.60
C GLU A 519 21.69 27.02 -13.72
N PHE A 520 21.23 28.24 -13.47
CA PHE A 520 20.05 28.52 -12.64
C PHE A 520 18.76 28.22 -13.41
N GLU A 521 18.69 28.59 -14.68
CA GLU A 521 17.56 28.30 -15.57
C GLU A 521 17.37 26.79 -15.73
N TRP A 522 18.48 26.04 -15.91
CA TRP A 522 18.44 24.58 -15.95
C TRP A 522 18.03 23.96 -14.62
N LEU A 523 18.52 24.47 -13.49
CA LEU A 523 18.09 24.02 -12.15
C LEU A 523 16.60 24.28 -11.91
N SER A 524 16.11 25.47 -12.25
CA SER A 524 14.70 25.84 -12.11
C SER A 524 13.80 24.98 -13.02
N TYR A 525 14.23 24.74 -14.27
CA TYR A 525 13.55 23.84 -15.19
C TYR A 525 13.48 22.41 -14.64
N GLY A 526 14.61 21.86 -14.17
CA GLY A 526 14.67 20.54 -13.56
C GLY A 526 13.78 20.44 -12.32
N ASN A 527 13.72 21.48 -11.49
CA ASN A 527 12.85 21.52 -10.32
C ASN A 527 11.35 21.51 -10.71
N LYS A 528 10.96 22.26 -11.74
CA LYS A 528 9.58 22.21 -12.27
C LYS A 528 9.23 20.82 -12.80
N LEU A 529 10.15 20.16 -13.49
CA LEU A 529 9.99 18.77 -13.94
C LEU A 529 9.85 17.79 -12.77
N LEU A 530 10.66 17.94 -11.73
CA LEU A 530 10.58 17.14 -10.51
C LEU A 530 9.20 17.28 -9.84
N ARG A 531 8.69 18.50 -9.71
CA ARG A 531 7.34 18.80 -9.19
C ARG A 531 6.21 18.22 -10.07
N SER A 532 6.50 18.03 -11.35
CA SER A 532 5.59 17.40 -12.33
C SER A 532 5.69 15.87 -12.37
N GLN A 533 6.50 15.27 -11.49
CA GLN A 533 6.83 13.84 -11.51
C GLN A 533 7.47 13.33 -12.81
N LYS A 534 8.19 14.20 -13.52
CA LYS A 534 9.01 13.87 -14.69
C LYS A 534 10.47 13.80 -14.26
N TYR A 535 10.77 12.85 -13.38
CA TYR A 535 12.03 12.74 -12.66
C TYR A 535 13.20 12.43 -13.59
N GLU A 536 13.02 11.61 -14.63
CA GLU A 536 14.11 11.32 -15.58
C GLU A 536 14.57 12.59 -16.30
N LYS A 537 13.61 13.37 -16.84
CA LYS A 537 13.93 14.67 -17.47
C LYS A 537 14.46 15.70 -16.47
N ALA A 538 14.03 15.62 -15.21
CA ALA A 538 14.58 16.47 -14.16
C ALA A 538 16.07 16.17 -13.97
N VAL A 539 16.47 14.88 -13.93
CA VAL A 539 17.88 14.48 -13.88
C VAL A 539 18.66 15.04 -15.07
N ASP A 540 18.15 14.93 -16.29
CA ASP A 540 18.80 15.48 -17.49
C ASP A 540 19.01 17.00 -17.39
N ALA A 541 18.01 17.72 -16.89
CA ALA A 541 18.10 19.17 -16.68
C ALA A 541 19.14 19.52 -15.60
N PHE A 542 19.19 18.77 -14.50
CA PHE A 542 20.20 18.96 -13.46
C PHE A 542 21.61 18.62 -13.95
N ASP A 543 21.77 17.61 -14.81
CA ASP A 543 23.05 17.27 -15.44
C ASP A 543 23.55 18.41 -16.33
N LYS A 544 22.66 19.10 -17.06
CA LYS A 544 23.00 20.32 -17.79
C LYS A 544 23.47 21.44 -16.85
N ALA A 545 22.77 21.68 -15.74
CA ALA A 545 23.19 22.67 -14.73
C ALA A 545 24.58 22.35 -14.14
N ILE A 546 24.82 21.08 -13.78
CA ILE A 546 26.10 20.59 -13.24
C ILE A 546 27.22 20.71 -14.26
N LYS A 547 26.95 20.46 -15.55
CA LYS A 547 27.93 20.61 -16.63
C LYS A 547 28.41 22.06 -16.76
N ILE A 548 27.52 23.03 -16.59
CA ILE A 548 27.85 24.47 -16.60
C ILE A 548 28.62 24.84 -15.33
N LYS A 549 28.18 24.34 -14.17
CA LYS A 549 28.77 24.63 -12.86
C LYS A 549 28.95 23.35 -12.00
N PRO A 550 30.14 22.71 -12.05
CA PRO A 550 30.36 21.43 -11.39
C PRO A 550 30.31 21.43 -9.85
N ASP A 551 30.57 22.57 -9.21
CA ASP A 551 30.52 22.76 -7.75
C ASP A 551 29.14 23.21 -7.25
N PHE A 552 28.13 23.18 -8.11
CA PHE A 552 26.78 23.63 -7.80
C PHE A 552 26.02 22.61 -6.93
N TYR A 553 26.25 22.64 -5.61
CA TYR A 553 25.70 21.67 -4.67
C TYR A 553 24.17 21.54 -4.73
N GLN A 554 23.46 22.62 -5.08
CA GLN A 554 22.00 22.64 -5.27
C GLN A 554 21.55 21.70 -6.39
N ALA A 555 22.25 21.70 -7.52
CA ALA A 555 21.94 20.83 -8.65
C ALA A 555 22.27 19.37 -8.32
N TRP A 556 23.37 19.10 -7.62
CA TRP A 556 23.67 17.76 -7.10
C TRP A 556 22.61 17.26 -6.13
N TYR A 557 22.15 18.11 -5.20
CA TYR A 557 21.08 17.78 -4.27
C TYR A 557 19.75 17.51 -4.99
N ALA A 558 19.34 18.37 -5.91
CA ALA A 558 18.10 18.22 -6.67
C ALA A 558 18.13 16.97 -7.57
N ARG A 559 19.28 16.69 -8.19
CA ARG A 559 19.54 15.45 -8.94
C ARG A 559 19.40 14.21 -8.06
N GLY A 560 20.02 14.21 -6.89
CA GLY A 560 19.91 13.11 -5.93
C GLY A 560 18.46 12.86 -5.50
N ARG A 561 17.67 13.92 -5.31
CA ARG A 561 16.22 13.80 -5.01
C ARG A 561 15.44 13.17 -6.17
N ALA A 562 15.65 13.62 -7.39
CA ALA A 562 15.00 13.03 -8.56
C ALA A 562 15.38 11.54 -8.72
N GLN A 563 16.65 11.19 -8.52
CA GLN A 563 17.13 9.80 -8.57
C GLN A 563 16.54 8.93 -7.46
N ARG A 564 16.39 9.46 -6.24
CA ARG A 564 15.73 8.74 -5.14
C ARG A 564 14.25 8.48 -5.44
N LEU A 565 13.55 9.45 -6.03
CA LEU A 565 12.16 9.29 -6.47
C LEU A 565 12.01 8.28 -7.61
N LEU A 566 13.04 8.14 -8.46
CA LEU A 566 13.17 7.06 -9.45
C LEU A 566 13.63 5.72 -8.84
N GLN A 567 13.83 5.64 -7.52
CA GLN A 567 14.40 4.47 -6.83
C GLN A 567 15.82 4.08 -7.31
N LYS A 568 16.52 4.98 -8.01
CA LYS A 568 17.94 4.84 -8.40
C LYS A 568 18.82 5.21 -7.22
N TYR A 569 18.71 4.46 -6.11
CA TYR A 569 19.33 4.81 -4.82
C TYR A 569 20.86 4.89 -4.87
N LYS A 570 21.52 4.08 -5.72
CA LYS A 570 22.98 4.13 -5.90
C LYS A 570 23.44 5.45 -6.54
N ASP A 571 22.72 5.91 -7.58
CA ASP A 571 23.02 7.17 -8.25
C ASP A 571 22.70 8.36 -7.34
N ALA A 572 21.58 8.27 -6.60
CA ALA A 572 21.19 9.27 -5.60
C ALA A 572 22.26 9.43 -4.51
N LEU A 573 22.81 8.31 -4.02
CA LEU A 573 23.89 8.30 -3.04
C LEU A 573 25.12 9.07 -3.55
N GLU A 574 25.52 8.88 -4.81
CA GLU A 574 26.63 9.65 -5.41
C GLU A 574 26.32 11.15 -5.43
N SER A 575 25.13 11.51 -5.91
CA SER A 575 24.69 12.90 -5.99
C SER A 575 24.66 13.59 -4.62
N PHE A 576 24.15 12.93 -3.57
CA PHE A 576 24.15 13.48 -2.21
C PHE A 576 25.56 13.58 -1.62
N ASN A 577 26.44 12.62 -1.93
CA ASN A 577 27.86 12.69 -1.54
C ASN A 577 28.57 13.90 -2.18
N LYS A 578 28.28 14.22 -3.44
CA LYS A 578 28.78 15.43 -4.10
C LYS A 578 28.21 16.70 -3.47
N ALA A 579 26.90 16.75 -3.24
CA ALA A 579 26.24 17.91 -2.61
C ALA A 579 26.87 18.25 -1.25
N ARG A 580 27.06 17.27 -0.36
CA ARG A 580 27.68 17.49 0.96
C ARG A 580 29.19 17.78 0.89
N ALA A 581 29.88 17.32 -0.16
CA ALA A 581 31.30 17.63 -0.35
C ALA A 581 31.50 19.10 -0.70
N TYR A 582 30.61 19.66 -1.54
CA TYR A 582 30.62 21.08 -1.91
C TYR A 582 30.02 21.99 -0.83
N ASN A 583 29.03 21.53 -0.07
CA ASN A 583 28.51 22.24 1.10
C ASN A 583 28.30 21.31 2.30
N ARG A 584 29.24 21.33 3.25
CA ARG A 584 29.26 20.43 4.41
C ARG A 584 28.19 20.74 5.47
N THR A 585 27.67 21.96 5.51
CA THR A 585 26.68 22.41 6.50
C THR A 585 25.26 22.36 5.97
N TYR A 586 25.05 21.98 4.69
CA TYR A 586 23.73 21.81 4.11
C TYR A 586 23.08 20.52 4.61
N ASP A 587 22.43 20.60 5.77
CA ASP A 587 21.77 19.49 6.45
C ASP A 587 20.73 18.71 5.60
N PRO A 588 19.98 19.31 4.65
CA PRO A 588 19.01 18.55 3.86
C PRO A 588 19.67 17.47 3.00
N ALA A 589 20.91 17.68 2.52
CA ALA A 589 21.64 16.65 1.79
C ALA A 589 22.08 15.49 2.70
N TRP A 590 22.44 15.76 3.97
CA TRP A 590 22.78 14.72 4.94
C TRP A 590 21.57 13.88 5.35
N ARG A 591 20.41 14.52 5.52
CA ARG A 591 19.13 13.84 5.79
C ARG A 591 18.72 12.92 4.64
N GLU A 592 18.66 13.44 3.41
CA GLU A 592 18.31 12.62 2.23
C GLU A 592 19.36 11.52 1.96
N LEU A 593 20.63 11.74 2.32
CA LEU A 593 21.65 10.70 2.31
C LEU A 593 21.33 9.58 3.32
N GLY A 594 20.94 9.94 4.56
CA GLY A 594 20.49 8.97 5.57
C GLY A 594 19.34 8.10 5.08
N ASP A 595 18.30 8.72 4.52
CA ASP A 595 17.14 8.02 3.95
C ASP A 595 17.52 7.13 2.75
N THR A 596 18.44 7.60 1.89
CA THR A 596 18.92 6.83 0.73
C THR A 596 19.74 5.62 1.18
N LEU A 597 20.57 5.78 2.22
CA LEU A 597 21.34 4.68 2.80
C LEU A 597 20.44 3.68 3.51
N PHE A 598 19.38 4.14 4.18
CA PHE A 598 18.35 3.27 4.75
C PHE A 598 17.68 2.42 3.66
N ALA A 599 17.27 3.03 2.54
CA ALA A 599 16.69 2.31 1.40
C ALA A 599 17.66 1.30 0.74
N LEU A 600 18.97 1.52 0.87
CA LEU A 600 20.03 0.59 0.46
C LEU A 600 20.38 -0.46 1.53
N ASN A 601 19.66 -0.51 2.65
CA ASN A 601 19.93 -1.35 3.82
C ASN A 601 21.33 -1.11 4.46
N ARG A 602 21.93 0.07 4.23
CA ARG A 602 23.22 0.49 4.79
C ARG A 602 23.01 1.25 6.09
N TYR A 603 22.36 0.60 7.06
CA TYR A 603 21.83 1.24 8.26
C TYR A 603 22.88 1.92 9.14
N GLU A 604 24.08 1.36 9.26
CA GLU A 604 25.18 1.98 10.03
C GLU A 604 25.63 3.33 9.45
N GLU A 605 25.71 3.43 8.13
CA GLU A 605 26.05 4.68 7.46
C GLU A 605 24.88 5.67 7.49
N ALA A 606 23.65 5.16 7.39
CA ALA A 606 22.44 5.97 7.58
C ALA A 606 22.42 6.61 8.97
N ARG A 607 22.78 5.85 10.01
CA ARG A 607 22.90 6.35 11.39
C ARG A 607 23.86 7.53 11.47
N GLN A 608 25.06 7.38 10.91
CA GLN A 608 26.09 8.42 10.93
C GLN A 608 25.64 9.70 10.19
N ALA A 609 24.95 9.54 9.05
CA ALA A 609 24.43 10.68 8.30
C ALA A 609 23.37 11.46 9.11
N LEU A 610 22.48 10.77 9.81
CA LEU A 610 21.45 11.39 10.64
C LEU A 610 22.01 12.01 11.93
N GLU A 611 22.97 11.37 12.57
CA GLU A 611 23.73 11.95 13.70
C GLU A 611 24.45 13.24 13.27
N LYS A 612 24.92 13.31 12.01
CA LYS A 612 25.49 14.54 11.47
C LYS A 612 24.45 15.65 11.34
N VAL A 613 23.23 15.35 10.90
CA VAL A 613 22.12 16.33 10.87
C VAL A 613 21.84 16.86 12.29
N ILE A 614 21.72 15.97 13.27
CA ILE A 614 21.50 16.35 14.68
C ILE A 614 22.64 17.24 15.21
N SER A 615 23.88 16.98 14.81
CA SER A 615 25.02 17.83 15.19
C SER A 615 24.97 19.25 14.60
N LEU A 616 24.31 19.42 13.45
CA LEU A 616 24.14 20.71 12.77
C LEU A 616 22.89 21.45 13.27
N LYS A 617 21.79 20.71 13.51
CA LYS A 617 20.49 21.20 13.97
C LYS A 617 19.94 20.27 15.08
N PRO A 618 20.25 20.55 16.37
CA PRO A 618 19.84 19.71 17.49
C PRO A 618 18.33 19.63 17.75
N ASP A 619 17.55 20.53 17.15
CA ASP A 619 16.08 20.61 17.20
C ASP A 619 15.42 20.06 15.92
N GLU A 620 16.18 19.38 15.05
CA GLU A 620 15.64 18.75 13.84
C GLU A 620 14.99 17.39 14.16
N PHE A 621 13.71 17.41 14.53
CA PHE A 621 12.97 16.21 14.91
C PHE A 621 12.94 15.14 13.80
N MET A 622 13.02 15.51 12.51
CA MET A 622 13.04 14.51 11.42
C MET A 622 14.28 13.64 11.47
N ALA A 623 15.42 14.19 11.89
CA ALA A 623 16.64 13.44 12.02
C ALA A 623 16.53 12.42 13.16
N TYR A 624 15.89 12.80 14.28
CA TYR A 624 15.58 11.87 15.36
C TYR A 624 14.56 10.80 14.95
N ARG A 625 13.54 11.16 14.14
CA ARG A 625 12.58 10.21 13.56
C ARG A 625 13.29 9.17 12.70
N GLY A 626 14.09 9.61 11.72
CA GLY A 626 14.89 8.72 10.88
C GLY A 626 15.86 7.86 11.70
N LEU A 627 16.46 8.44 12.74
CA LEU A 627 17.38 7.73 13.61
C LEU A 627 16.66 6.64 14.42
N CYS A 628 15.41 6.89 14.87
CA CYS A 628 14.57 5.88 15.50
C CYS A 628 14.35 4.69 14.55
N SER A 629 13.96 4.93 13.30
CA SER A 629 13.78 3.88 12.29
C SER A 629 15.08 3.11 12.01
N VAL A 630 16.19 3.81 11.76
CA VAL A 630 17.51 3.20 11.49
C VAL A 630 17.97 2.32 12.65
N LEU A 631 17.84 2.81 13.89
CA LEU A 631 18.23 2.04 15.08
C LEU A 631 17.30 0.85 15.32
N GLY A 632 16.03 0.95 14.94
CA GLY A 632 15.08 -0.17 14.95
C GLY A 632 15.51 -1.30 14.00
N GLU A 633 15.89 -0.97 12.77
CA GLU A 633 16.42 -1.95 11.80
C GLU A 633 17.76 -2.57 12.24
N LEU A 634 18.60 -1.79 12.94
CA LEU A 634 19.82 -2.30 13.57
C LEU A 634 19.56 -3.18 14.81
N GLY A 635 18.29 -3.38 15.20
CA GLY A 635 17.91 -4.10 16.41
C GLY A 635 18.26 -3.39 17.72
N ASN A 636 18.72 -2.14 17.66
CA ASN A 636 19.08 -1.34 18.83
C ASN A 636 17.85 -0.61 19.39
N TYR A 637 16.83 -1.39 19.77
CA TYR A 637 15.52 -0.87 20.14
C TYR A 637 15.55 0.10 21.33
N SER A 638 16.47 -0.07 22.28
CA SER A 638 16.62 0.86 23.41
C SER A 638 17.05 2.26 22.95
N LYS A 639 18.02 2.35 22.02
CA LYS A 639 18.42 3.64 21.46
C LYS A 639 17.36 4.17 20.47
N ALA A 640 16.69 3.29 19.74
CA ALA A 640 15.59 3.67 18.86
C ALA A 640 14.48 4.40 19.63
N ILE A 641 14.00 3.81 20.73
CA ILE A 641 12.97 4.41 21.59
C ILE A 641 13.43 5.79 22.10
N LYS A 642 14.69 5.94 22.53
CA LYS A 642 15.22 7.25 22.96
C LYS A 642 15.25 8.29 21.84
N ALA A 643 15.55 7.89 20.60
CA ALA A 643 15.49 8.79 19.45
C ALA A 643 14.04 9.20 19.15
N CYS A 644 13.10 8.25 19.21
CA CYS A 644 11.68 8.52 19.14
C CYS A 644 11.20 9.48 20.25
N ASP A 645 11.67 9.32 21.49
CA ASP A 645 11.34 10.23 22.60
C ASP A 645 11.80 11.66 22.34
N GLN A 646 13.00 11.85 21.75
CA GLN A 646 13.46 13.18 21.36
C GLN A 646 12.60 13.77 20.22
N ALA A 647 12.23 12.95 19.23
CA ALA A 647 11.35 13.41 18.16
C ALA A 647 9.98 13.87 18.70
N ILE A 648 9.38 13.11 19.63
CA ILE A 648 8.12 13.47 20.32
C ILE A 648 8.29 14.74 21.15
N LYS A 649 9.40 14.87 21.88
CA LYS A 649 9.67 16.04 22.73
C LYS A 649 9.76 17.34 21.91
N ILE A 650 10.40 17.29 20.74
CA ILE A 650 10.57 18.45 19.87
C ILE A 650 9.27 18.76 19.14
N ASN A 651 8.58 17.73 18.61
CA ASN A 651 7.36 17.90 17.82
C ASN A 651 6.37 16.75 18.11
N PRO A 652 5.45 16.91 19.08
CA PRO A 652 4.51 15.88 19.50
C PRO A 652 3.35 15.77 18.52
N GLN A 653 3.57 15.07 17.40
CA GLN A 653 2.57 14.82 16.35
C GLN A 653 2.20 13.33 16.29
N PRO A 654 1.01 12.96 15.73
CA PRO A 654 0.53 11.57 15.72
C PRO A 654 1.56 10.57 15.22
N LEU A 655 2.27 10.89 14.13
CA LEU A 655 3.26 9.99 13.51
C LEU A 655 4.41 9.60 14.46
N GLN A 656 4.86 10.50 15.32
CA GLN A 656 5.99 10.27 16.22
C GLN A 656 5.60 9.25 17.29
N TYR A 657 4.36 9.33 17.79
CA TYR A 657 3.79 8.30 18.66
C TYR A 657 3.58 6.99 17.91
N ILE A 658 3.04 7.03 16.68
CA ILE A 658 2.85 5.82 15.87
C ILE A 658 4.19 5.11 15.62
N LEU A 659 5.26 5.83 15.28
CA LEU A 659 6.58 5.25 15.05
C LEU A 659 7.16 4.58 16.31
N ARG A 660 7.03 5.22 17.48
CA ARG A 660 7.44 4.62 18.74
C ARG A 660 6.58 3.39 19.06
N GLY A 661 5.27 3.48 18.85
CA GLY A 661 4.33 2.38 19.00
C GLY A 661 4.62 1.19 18.08
N GLU A 662 5.02 1.43 16.83
CA GLU A 662 5.47 0.38 15.91
C GLU A 662 6.77 -0.28 16.42
N THR A 663 7.73 0.51 16.87
CA THR A 663 8.99 0.02 17.46
C THR A 663 8.71 -0.85 18.70
N LEU A 664 7.79 -0.41 19.57
CA LEU A 664 7.33 -1.13 20.75
C LEU A 664 6.59 -2.43 20.39
N THR A 665 5.75 -2.40 19.35
CA THR A 665 5.05 -3.58 18.84
C THR A 665 6.05 -4.62 18.34
N THR A 666 7.10 -4.21 17.63
CA THR A 666 8.16 -5.10 17.13
C THR A 666 8.91 -5.81 18.26
N ILE A 667 9.17 -5.14 19.39
CA ILE A 667 9.80 -5.78 20.56
C ILE A 667 8.83 -6.55 21.45
N GLY A 668 7.54 -6.55 21.12
CA GLY A 668 6.49 -7.25 21.87
C GLY A 668 5.92 -6.49 23.06
N ASP A 669 6.27 -5.20 23.26
CA ASP A 669 5.63 -4.34 24.26
C ASP A 669 4.35 -3.71 23.67
N THR A 670 3.39 -4.58 23.37
CA THR A 670 2.10 -4.21 22.76
C THR A 670 1.27 -3.29 23.65
N THR A 671 1.39 -3.43 24.98
CA THR A 671 0.67 -2.60 25.93
C THR A 671 1.13 -1.15 25.86
N GLN A 672 2.45 -0.88 25.82
CA GLN A 672 2.93 0.49 25.67
C GLN A 672 2.69 1.01 24.24
N ALA A 673 2.77 0.14 23.23
CA ALA A 673 2.42 0.51 21.85
C ALA A 673 0.96 1.00 21.73
N ILE A 674 0.00 0.30 22.34
CA ILE A 674 -1.42 0.70 22.32
C ILE A 674 -1.61 2.08 22.98
N LYS A 675 -0.85 2.42 24.04
CA LYS A 675 -0.91 3.75 24.64
C LYS A 675 -0.42 4.83 23.67
N ASP A 676 0.66 4.57 22.94
CA ASP A 676 1.15 5.51 21.93
C ASP A 676 0.15 5.69 20.78
N PHE A 677 -0.48 4.60 20.32
CA PHE A 677 -1.55 4.72 19.32
C PHE A 677 -2.79 5.45 19.86
N ASN A 678 -3.11 5.30 21.14
CA ASN A 678 -4.17 6.10 21.77
C ASN A 678 -3.82 7.59 21.80
N GLU A 679 -2.56 7.95 22.06
CA GLU A 679 -2.13 9.34 22.06
C GLU A 679 -2.13 9.92 20.64
N ALA A 680 -1.70 9.15 19.64
CA ALA A 680 -1.86 9.52 18.23
C ALA A 680 -3.33 9.77 17.86
N LEU A 681 -4.24 8.91 18.30
CA LEU A 681 -5.69 9.07 18.10
C LEU A 681 -6.30 10.19 18.95
N ARG A 682 -5.69 10.57 20.08
CA ARG A 682 -6.10 11.74 20.87
C ARG A 682 -5.77 13.02 20.13
N LEU A 683 -4.58 13.08 19.50
CA LEU A 683 -4.14 14.19 18.67
C LEU A 683 -4.94 14.26 17.36
N GLN A 684 -5.27 13.10 16.78
CA GLN A 684 -6.02 13.00 15.54
C GLN A 684 -7.03 11.83 15.56
N PRO A 685 -8.28 12.08 15.99
CA PRO A 685 -9.30 11.04 16.20
C PRO A 685 -9.72 10.23 14.97
N ASP A 686 -9.50 10.77 13.77
CA ASP A 686 -9.88 10.17 12.49
C ASP A 686 -8.66 9.70 11.67
N ASN A 687 -7.52 9.41 12.32
CA ASN A 687 -6.33 8.87 11.64
C ASN A 687 -6.47 7.36 11.33
N PRO A 688 -6.69 6.95 10.06
CA PRO A 688 -6.89 5.53 9.72
C PRO A 688 -5.64 4.67 9.96
N PHE A 689 -4.44 5.26 9.83
CA PHE A 689 -3.17 4.55 10.05
C PHE A 689 -2.98 4.20 11.53
N ALA A 690 -3.29 5.12 12.45
CA ALA A 690 -3.22 4.87 13.89
C ALA A 690 -4.22 3.77 14.32
N TYR A 691 -5.46 3.79 13.80
CA TYR A 691 -6.40 2.69 14.02
C TYR A 691 -5.86 1.37 13.48
N ARG A 692 -5.33 1.36 12.25
CA ARG A 692 -4.75 0.15 11.64
C ARG A 692 -3.61 -0.41 12.50
N ARG A 693 -2.67 0.42 12.95
CA ARG A 693 -1.55 0.01 13.80
C ARG A 693 -1.99 -0.47 15.18
N ARG A 694 -2.97 0.20 15.80
CA ARG A 694 -3.57 -0.24 17.07
C ARG A 694 -4.31 -1.57 16.91
N GLY A 695 -4.99 -1.77 15.79
CA GLY A 695 -5.65 -3.03 15.44
C GLY A 695 -4.67 -4.18 15.32
N ILE A 696 -3.53 -3.98 14.64
CA ILE A 696 -2.44 -4.97 14.58
C ILE A 696 -1.93 -5.29 15.99
N ALA A 697 -1.64 -4.27 16.81
CA ALA A 697 -1.13 -4.47 18.17
C ALA A 697 -2.14 -5.24 19.05
N LYS A 698 -3.44 -4.92 18.97
CA LYS A 698 -4.51 -5.68 19.65
C LYS A 698 -4.61 -7.11 19.15
N SER A 699 -4.41 -7.35 17.86
CA SER A 699 -4.38 -8.72 17.31
C SER A 699 -3.21 -9.53 17.87
N ASN A 700 -2.05 -8.90 18.10
CA ASN A 700 -0.91 -9.56 18.74
C ASN A 700 -1.18 -9.91 20.22
N GLU A 701 -2.08 -9.19 20.88
CA GLU A 701 -2.61 -9.52 22.22
C GLU A 701 -3.78 -10.52 22.18
N GLU A 702 -4.06 -11.12 21.01
CA GLU A 702 -5.21 -12.00 20.76
C GLU A 702 -6.59 -11.34 21.03
N ASN A 703 -6.62 -10.01 21.19
CA ASN A 703 -7.84 -9.22 21.25
C ASN A 703 -8.38 -8.98 19.83
N TYR A 704 -8.82 -10.07 19.19
CA TYR A 704 -9.29 -10.05 17.81
C TYR A 704 -10.52 -9.16 17.62
N GLN A 705 -11.44 -9.12 18.60
CA GLN A 705 -12.62 -8.28 18.52
C GLN A 705 -12.25 -6.78 18.50
N GLY A 706 -11.40 -6.33 19.42
CA GLY A 706 -10.91 -4.95 19.44
C GLY A 706 -10.05 -4.61 18.22
N ALA A 707 -9.34 -5.59 17.66
CA ALA A 707 -8.60 -5.43 16.41
C ALA A 707 -9.55 -5.20 15.22
N LEU A 708 -10.61 -6.00 15.09
CA LEU A 708 -11.62 -5.85 14.04
C LEU A 708 -12.35 -4.49 14.13
N GLU A 709 -12.65 -4.00 15.33
CA GLU A 709 -13.27 -2.67 15.53
C GLU A 709 -12.39 -1.54 14.98
N ASP A 710 -11.10 -1.53 15.34
CA ASP A 710 -10.16 -0.52 14.85
C ASP A 710 -9.98 -0.63 13.33
N LEU A 711 -9.83 -1.84 12.80
CA LEU A 711 -9.66 -2.07 11.36
C LEU A 711 -10.92 -1.69 10.56
N ASN A 712 -12.12 -1.92 11.12
CA ASN A 712 -13.37 -1.44 10.53
C ASN A 712 -13.44 0.10 10.50
N LYS A 713 -13.00 0.77 11.57
CA LYS A 713 -12.94 2.23 11.61
C LYS A 713 -11.92 2.75 10.59
N ALA A 714 -10.75 2.13 10.48
CA ALA A 714 -9.75 2.46 9.47
C ALA A 714 -10.29 2.32 8.03
N ILE A 715 -11.00 1.22 7.72
CA ILE A 715 -11.65 1.00 6.41
C ILE A 715 -12.79 2.01 6.18
N THR A 716 -13.53 2.39 7.22
CA THR A 716 -14.59 3.40 7.09
C THR A 716 -14.01 4.78 6.76
N LEU A 717 -12.88 5.12 7.36
CA LEU A 717 -12.15 6.36 7.12
C LEU A 717 -11.44 6.37 5.76
N GLN A 718 -10.90 5.22 5.33
CA GLN A 718 -10.15 5.07 4.08
C GLN A 718 -10.45 3.72 3.40
N GLY A 719 -11.57 3.67 2.67
CA GLY A 719 -12.07 2.44 2.04
C GLY A 719 -11.34 2.00 0.77
N ASP A 720 -10.41 2.80 0.26
CA ASP A 720 -9.58 2.48 -0.90
C ASP A 720 -8.17 2.01 -0.52
N ASN A 721 -7.85 1.94 0.78
CA ASN A 721 -6.60 1.42 1.29
C ASN A 721 -6.61 -0.11 1.34
N GLY A 722 -5.99 -0.75 0.34
CA GLY A 722 -5.92 -2.20 0.24
C GLY A 722 -5.33 -2.86 1.49
N TYR A 723 -4.37 -2.21 2.16
CA TYR A 723 -3.72 -2.77 3.34
C TYR A 723 -4.59 -2.84 4.60
N ALA A 724 -5.61 -1.99 4.72
CA ALA A 724 -6.56 -2.09 5.83
C ALA A 724 -7.39 -3.39 5.71
N TYR A 725 -7.77 -3.77 4.48
CA TYR A 725 -8.39 -5.07 4.20
C TYR A 725 -7.40 -6.23 4.42
N VAL A 726 -6.13 -6.08 4.03
CA VAL A 726 -5.10 -7.11 4.29
C VAL A 726 -4.99 -7.41 5.79
N ASP A 727 -4.87 -6.38 6.63
CA ASP A 727 -4.69 -6.59 8.07
C ASP A 727 -5.96 -7.19 8.70
N ARG A 728 -7.16 -6.76 8.28
CA ARG A 728 -8.42 -7.38 8.75
C ARG A 728 -8.56 -8.82 8.26
N GLY A 729 -8.15 -9.09 7.03
CA GLY A 729 -8.07 -10.44 6.46
C GLY A 729 -7.12 -11.35 7.23
N ILE A 730 -5.98 -10.85 7.69
CA ILE A 730 -5.05 -11.58 8.55
C ILE A 730 -5.68 -11.89 9.92
N VAL A 731 -6.38 -10.94 10.53
CA VAL A 731 -7.14 -11.18 11.77
C VAL A 731 -8.17 -12.28 11.56
N TYR A 732 -8.93 -12.25 10.46
CA TYR A 732 -9.85 -13.34 10.12
C TYR A 732 -9.17 -14.69 9.91
N ALA A 733 -7.98 -14.70 9.31
CA ALA A 733 -7.18 -15.92 9.15
C ALA A 733 -6.73 -16.49 10.50
N MET A 734 -6.27 -15.64 11.43
CA MET A 734 -5.92 -16.02 12.80
C MET A 734 -7.13 -16.59 13.57
N MET A 735 -8.34 -16.07 13.31
CA MET A 735 -9.60 -16.58 13.86
C MET A 735 -10.12 -17.85 13.13
N GLY A 736 -9.46 -18.32 12.07
CA GLY A 736 -9.91 -19.45 11.26
C GLY A 736 -11.10 -19.14 10.31
N ASN A 737 -11.51 -17.87 10.19
CA ASN A 737 -12.62 -17.46 9.33
C ASN A 737 -12.19 -17.31 7.87
N ARG A 738 -12.06 -18.45 7.18
CA ARG A 738 -11.61 -18.51 5.77
C ARG A 738 -12.46 -17.65 4.83
N LYS A 739 -13.79 -17.60 5.02
CA LYS A 739 -14.70 -16.88 4.12
C LYS A 739 -14.46 -15.37 4.16
N ALA A 740 -14.33 -14.80 5.36
CA ALA A 740 -14.08 -13.36 5.51
C ALA A 740 -12.65 -12.99 5.07
N PHE A 741 -11.68 -13.84 5.38
CA PHE A 741 -10.30 -13.71 4.89
C PHE A 741 -10.24 -13.60 3.35
N ILE A 742 -10.82 -14.54 2.61
CA ILE A 742 -10.78 -14.52 1.14
C ILE A 742 -11.41 -13.24 0.58
N LYS A 743 -12.57 -12.83 1.10
CA LYS A 743 -13.27 -11.62 0.64
C LYS A 743 -12.43 -10.35 0.81
N ASP A 744 -11.77 -10.20 1.95
CA ASP A 744 -10.95 -9.01 2.23
C ASP A 744 -9.72 -8.97 1.32
N PHE A 745 -9.06 -10.11 1.10
CA PHE A 745 -7.92 -10.17 0.19
C PHE A 745 -8.29 -10.01 -1.29
N GLU A 746 -9.46 -10.50 -1.72
CA GLU A 746 -10.01 -10.19 -3.06
C GLU A 746 -10.24 -8.67 -3.22
N THR A 747 -10.74 -8.02 -2.18
CA THR A 747 -10.93 -6.57 -2.17
C THR A 747 -9.60 -5.84 -2.23
N ALA A 748 -8.61 -6.25 -1.43
CA ALA A 748 -7.27 -5.67 -1.43
C ALA A 748 -6.59 -5.78 -2.80
N LEU A 749 -6.65 -6.96 -3.44
CA LEU A 749 -6.09 -7.18 -4.78
C LEU A 749 -6.89 -6.51 -5.89
N ARG A 750 -8.17 -6.18 -5.68
CA ARG A 750 -8.92 -5.33 -6.62
C ARG A 750 -8.43 -3.87 -6.56
N LEU A 751 -8.05 -3.39 -5.37
CA LEU A 751 -7.51 -2.04 -5.18
C LEU A 751 -6.05 -1.94 -5.65
N GLU A 752 -5.27 -2.99 -5.43
CA GLU A 752 -3.84 -3.07 -5.76
C GLU A 752 -3.48 -4.41 -6.45
N PRO A 753 -3.83 -4.57 -7.75
CA PRO A 753 -3.75 -5.87 -8.45
C PRO A 753 -2.33 -6.40 -8.68
N ASP A 754 -1.33 -5.51 -8.72
CA ASP A 754 0.07 -5.86 -9.00
C ASP A 754 0.95 -5.88 -7.73
N SER A 755 0.36 -5.87 -6.53
CA SER A 755 1.11 -5.69 -5.28
C SER A 755 1.70 -7.01 -4.77
N ALA A 756 2.98 -7.24 -5.04
CA ALA A 756 3.73 -8.39 -4.52
C ALA A 756 3.66 -8.49 -2.98
N ALA A 757 3.60 -7.35 -2.29
CA ALA A 757 3.47 -7.29 -0.84
C ALA A 757 2.13 -7.86 -0.36
N ILE A 758 1.03 -7.56 -1.05
CA ILE A 758 -0.30 -8.10 -0.72
C ILE A 758 -0.35 -9.60 -0.97
N PHE A 759 0.17 -10.08 -2.11
CA PHE A 759 0.30 -11.52 -2.37
C PHE A 759 1.11 -12.21 -1.27
N ASN A 760 2.26 -11.66 -0.88
CA ASN A 760 3.05 -12.21 0.22
C ASN A 760 2.28 -12.26 1.56
N LYS A 761 1.54 -11.20 1.90
CA LYS A 761 0.70 -11.19 3.12
C LYS A 761 -0.43 -12.21 3.06
N ARG A 762 -1.04 -12.39 1.88
CA ARG A 762 -2.07 -13.42 1.66
C ARG A 762 -1.49 -14.83 1.77
N GLY A 763 -0.30 -15.06 1.23
CA GLY A 763 0.41 -16.32 1.35
C GLY A 763 0.74 -16.66 2.81
N ILE A 764 1.15 -15.67 3.60
CA ILE A 764 1.36 -15.84 5.06
C ILE A 764 0.05 -16.23 5.76
N ALA A 765 -1.05 -15.55 5.43
CA ALA A 765 -2.37 -15.85 5.99
C ALA A 765 -2.88 -17.25 5.58
N HIS A 766 -2.64 -17.68 4.34
CA HIS A 766 -2.90 -19.04 3.91
C HIS A 766 -2.07 -20.05 4.71
N SER A 767 -0.79 -19.77 4.98
CA SER A 767 0.04 -20.63 5.85
C SER A 767 -0.51 -20.70 7.29
N ILE A 768 -1.01 -19.59 7.86
CA ILE A 768 -1.68 -19.58 9.18
C ILE A 768 -2.90 -20.51 9.16
N LEU A 769 -3.64 -20.51 8.06
CA LEU A 769 -4.78 -21.38 7.82
C LEU A 769 -4.38 -22.80 7.37
N GLN A 770 -3.10 -23.17 7.36
CA GLN A 770 -2.61 -24.46 6.87
C GLN A 770 -3.05 -24.78 5.43
N ASP A 771 -3.23 -23.75 4.59
CA ASP A 771 -3.53 -23.85 3.17
C ASP A 771 -2.25 -23.63 2.35
N ASP A 772 -1.40 -24.66 2.32
CA ASP A 772 -0.10 -24.58 1.65
C ASP A 772 -0.25 -24.30 0.15
N LYS A 773 -1.33 -24.78 -0.48
CA LYS A 773 -1.57 -24.57 -1.91
C LYS A 773 -1.78 -23.10 -2.22
N GLY A 774 -2.68 -22.43 -1.48
CA GLY A 774 -2.89 -20.99 -1.61
C GLY A 774 -1.62 -20.19 -1.32
N ALA A 775 -0.85 -20.60 -0.31
CA ALA A 775 0.43 -19.95 0.01
C ALA A 775 1.45 -20.04 -1.13
N ILE A 776 1.59 -21.22 -1.76
CA ILE A 776 2.49 -21.42 -2.91
C ILE A 776 2.04 -20.58 -4.12
N GLU A 777 0.75 -20.56 -4.43
CA GLU A 777 0.20 -19.76 -5.53
C GLU A 777 0.51 -18.27 -5.33
N ASP A 778 0.35 -17.77 -4.11
CA ASP A 778 0.61 -16.37 -3.75
C ASP A 778 2.08 -15.98 -3.76
N TYR A 779 2.97 -16.80 -3.18
CA TYR A 779 4.40 -16.50 -3.25
C TYR A 779 4.91 -16.58 -4.71
N THR A 780 4.36 -17.47 -5.53
CA THR A 780 4.67 -17.53 -6.96
C THR A 780 4.22 -16.27 -7.69
N ALA A 781 3.03 -15.75 -7.37
CA ALA A 781 2.55 -14.47 -7.90
C ALA A 781 3.45 -13.31 -7.45
N ALA A 782 3.83 -13.26 -6.16
CA ALA A 782 4.72 -12.22 -5.62
C ALA A 782 6.09 -12.18 -6.33
N ILE A 783 6.66 -13.34 -6.69
CA ILE A 783 7.90 -13.44 -7.48
C ILE A 783 7.73 -12.78 -8.85
N ARG A 784 6.59 -12.99 -9.53
CA ARG A 784 6.32 -12.39 -10.84
C ARG A 784 6.24 -10.86 -10.76
N PHE A 785 5.61 -10.33 -9.72
CA PHE A 785 5.39 -8.90 -9.58
C PHE A 785 6.58 -8.12 -9.01
N ALA A 786 7.51 -8.78 -8.30
CA ALA A 786 8.68 -8.12 -7.74
C ALA A 786 9.97 -8.98 -7.88
N PRO A 787 10.46 -9.18 -9.13
CA PRO A 787 11.58 -10.08 -9.41
C PRO A 787 12.89 -9.69 -8.73
N GLU A 788 13.12 -8.39 -8.49
CA GLU A 788 14.32 -7.91 -7.79
C GLU A 788 14.35 -8.32 -6.30
N SER A 789 13.17 -8.51 -5.71
CA SER A 789 13.00 -8.96 -4.32
C SER A 789 12.64 -10.45 -4.21
N ALA A 790 12.71 -11.19 -5.32
CA ALA A 790 12.23 -12.56 -5.39
C ALA A 790 12.89 -13.50 -4.37
N TYR A 791 14.13 -13.19 -3.93
CA TYR A 791 14.83 -13.94 -2.91
C TYR A 791 14.03 -14.11 -1.61
N ILE A 792 13.23 -13.10 -1.22
CA ILE A 792 12.39 -13.16 -0.02
C ILE A 792 11.29 -14.21 -0.20
N TYR A 793 10.64 -14.23 -1.36
CA TYR A 793 9.53 -15.13 -1.66
C TYR A 793 10.00 -16.56 -1.95
N TYR A 794 11.17 -16.74 -2.56
CA TYR A 794 11.81 -18.05 -2.66
C TYR A 794 12.12 -18.63 -1.29
N LYS A 795 12.60 -17.82 -0.33
CA LYS A 795 12.77 -18.26 1.06
C LYS A 795 11.42 -18.71 1.66
N LYS A 796 10.34 -17.96 1.44
CA LYS A 796 8.99 -18.33 1.93
C LYS A 796 8.46 -19.61 1.28
N LEU A 797 8.68 -19.82 -0.01
CA LEU A 797 8.39 -21.08 -0.69
C LEU A 797 9.19 -22.23 -0.06
N GLY A 798 10.48 -22.02 0.20
CA GLY A 798 11.32 -22.97 0.92
C GLY A 798 10.77 -23.35 2.29
N ASP A 799 10.26 -22.37 3.05
CA ASP A 799 9.65 -22.60 4.35
C ASP A 799 8.40 -23.49 4.24
N VAL A 800 7.49 -23.17 3.31
CA VAL A 800 6.27 -23.97 3.08
C VAL A 800 6.61 -25.39 2.62
N ARG A 801 7.57 -25.55 1.72
CA ARG A 801 8.03 -26.87 1.25
C ARG A 801 8.70 -27.69 2.35
N THR A 802 9.41 -27.04 3.27
CA THR A 802 10.00 -27.69 4.45
C THR A 802 8.91 -28.25 5.35
N VAL A 803 7.83 -27.49 5.59
CA VAL A 803 6.66 -27.95 6.35
C VAL A 803 5.98 -29.15 5.65
N GLN A 804 5.89 -29.12 4.32
CA GLN A 804 5.40 -30.24 3.51
C GLN A 804 6.35 -31.46 3.47
N LYS A 805 7.54 -31.35 4.08
CA LYS A 805 8.63 -32.34 4.03
C LYS A 805 9.15 -32.61 2.60
N ASP A 806 8.86 -31.71 1.66
CA ASP A 806 9.45 -31.71 0.32
C ASP A 806 10.82 -31.03 0.38
N TYR A 807 11.77 -31.70 1.04
CA TYR A 807 13.09 -31.14 1.32
C TYR A 807 13.89 -30.84 0.06
N LYS A 808 13.68 -31.61 -1.02
CA LYS A 808 14.33 -31.37 -2.31
C LYS A 808 13.93 -30.00 -2.87
N THR A 809 12.63 -29.77 -3.04
CA THR A 809 12.14 -28.48 -3.56
C THR A 809 12.42 -27.34 -2.56
N ALA A 810 12.42 -27.61 -1.25
CA ALA A 810 12.82 -26.61 -0.25
C ALA A 810 14.27 -26.17 -0.45
N MET A 811 15.21 -27.10 -0.62
CA MET A 811 16.62 -26.81 -0.88
C MET A 811 16.82 -26.02 -2.18
N GLU A 812 16.10 -26.36 -3.25
CA GLU A 812 16.12 -25.63 -4.53
C GLU A 812 15.68 -24.17 -4.33
N ASN A 813 14.56 -23.96 -3.64
CA ASN A 813 14.04 -22.61 -3.36
C ASN A 813 15.00 -21.78 -2.47
N TYR A 814 15.55 -22.36 -1.39
CA TYR A 814 16.53 -21.64 -0.57
C TYR A 814 17.82 -21.32 -1.34
N SER A 815 18.27 -22.23 -2.19
CA SER A 815 19.46 -22.02 -3.03
C SER A 815 19.23 -20.92 -4.07
N GLU A 816 18.02 -20.83 -4.63
CA GLU A 816 17.65 -19.73 -5.53
C GLU A 816 17.59 -18.39 -4.81
N ALA A 817 17.06 -18.35 -3.58
CA ALA A 817 17.10 -17.16 -2.74
C ALA A 817 18.55 -16.68 -2.49
N ILE A 818 19.46 -17.60 -2.17
CA ILE A 818 20.90 -17.32 -1.97
C ILE A 818 21.58 -16.90 -3.28
N ARG A 819 21.19 -17.48 -4.42
CA ARG A 819 21.71 -17.12 -5.74
C ARG A 819 21.38 -15.69 -6.10
N LEU A 820 20.14 -15.28 -5.80
CA LEU A 820 19.63 -13.93 -6.05
C LEU A 820 20.22 -12.88 -5.10
N GLU A 821 20.33 -13.20 -3.80
CA GLU A 821 20.95 -12.33 -2.80
C GLU A 821 21.87 -13.12 -1.86
N ARG A 822 23.18 -13.03 -2.11
CA ARG A 822 24.21 -13.81 -1.39
C ARG A 822 24.38 -13.39 0.07
N ASN A 823 24.00 -12.16 0.42
CA ASN A 823 24.10 -11.68 1.80
C ASN A 823 22.79 -11.87 2.59
N TYR A 824 21.78 -12.54 2.02
CA TYR A 824 20.52 -12.80 2.69
C TYR A 824 20.61 -14.00 3.64
N ALA A 825 21.13 -13.75 4.84
CA ALA A 825 21.36 -14.75 5.88
C ALA A 825 20.15 -15.64 6.24
N PRO A 826 18.88 -15.16 6.25
CA PRO A 826 17.72 -16.02 6.54
C PRO A 826 17.52 -17.20 5.58
N ALA A 827 17.98 -17.12 4.33
CA ALA A 827 17.90 -18.25 3.40
C ALA A 827 18.92 -19.35 3.74
N TYR A 828 20.12 -18.97 4.22
CA TYR A 828 21.08 -19.92 4.77
C TYR A 828 20.53 -20.60 6.01
N VAL A 829 19.89 -19.87 6.93
CA VAL A 829 19.23 -20.47 8.11
C VAL A 829 18.19 -21.50 7.69
N GLY A 830 17.31 -21.16 6.73
CA GLY A 830 16.31 -22.09 6.20
C GLY A 830 16.91 -23.37 5.61
N ARG A 831 17.94 -23.23 4.76
CA ARG A 831 18.64 -24.37 4.16
C ARG A 831 19.41 -25.19 5.19
N GLY A 832 20.03 -24.54 6.18
CA GLY A 832 20.70 -25.18 7.31
C GLY A 832 19.75 -26.02 8.17
N ILE A 833 18.52 -25.55 8.38
CA ILE A 833 17.46 -26.32 9.07
C ILE A 833 17.10 -27.58 8.26
N VAL A 834 16.90 -27.45 6.94
CA VAL A 834 16.62 -28.61 6.08
C VAL A 834 17.79 -29.60 6.08
N ASN A 835 19.03 -29.12 6.02
CA ASN A 835 20.23 -29.95 6.15
C ASN A 835 20.24 -30.70 7.49
N ALA A 836 19.89 -30.06 8.61
CA ALA A 836 19.76 -30.73 9.90
C ALA A 836 18.67 -31.81 9.91
N MET A 837 17.49 -31.52 9.32
CA MET A 837 16.40 -32.50 9.19
C MET A 837 16.79 -33.70 8.31
N MET A 838 17.66 -33.49 7.32
CA MET A 838 18.23 -34.53 6.47
C MET A 838 19.48 -35.22 7.06
N ALA A 839 19.89 -34.85 8.28
CA ALA A 839 21.12 -35.30 8.94
C ALA A 839 22.43 -35.01 8.16
N SER A 840 22.41 -33.99 7.29
CA SER A 840 23.58 -33.48 6.57
C SER A 840 24.38 -32.51 7.44
N GLN A 841 25.34 -33.03 8.20
CA GLN A 841 26.11 -32.24 9.17
C GLN A 841 27.02 -31.19 8.50
N GLN A 842 27.56 -31.49 7.32
CA GLN A 842 28.40 -30.57 6.56
C GLN A 842 27.60 -29.34 6.11
N GLY A 843 26.49 -29.56 5.38
CA GLY A 843 25.65 -28.47 4.88
C GLY A 843 25.02 -27.64 6.01
N PHE A 844 24.65 -28.28 7.12
CA PHE A 844 24.20 -27.59 8.33
C PHE A 844 25.26 -26.61 8.85
N THR A 845 26.51 -27.07 8.99
CA THR A 845 27.60 -26.26 9.55
C THR A 845 27.93 -25.08 8.64
N GLU A 846 28.11 -25.34 7.34
CA GLU A 846 28.44 -24.31 6.35
C GLU A 846 27.40 -23.18 6.29
N ASP A 847 26.11 -23.55 6.26
CA ASP A 847 25.02 -22.58 6.16
C ASP A 847 24.88 -21.74 7.43
N PHE A 848 24.90 -22.35 8.61
CA PHE A 848 24.78 -21.61 9.87
C PHE A 848 26.01 -20.75 10.19
N ASP A 849 27.22 -21.22 9.89
CA ASP A 849 28.43 -20.41 10.05
C ASP A 849 28.43 -19.22 9.08
N THR A 850 27.91 -19.39 7.87
CA THR A 850 27.72 -18.27 6.94
C THR A 850 26.69 -17.28 7.46
N ALA A 851 25.53 -17.73 7.91
CA ALA A 851 24.49 -16.86 8.46
C ALA A 851 24.99 -16.04 9.66
N LEU A 852 25.71 -16.67 10.59
CA LEU A 852 26.27 -16.02 11.76
C LEU A 852 27.47 -15.14 11.44
N ARG A 853 28.26 -15.44 10.39
CA ARG A 853 29.29 -14.52 9.90
C ARG A 853 28.69 -13.25 9.30
N LEU A 854 27.54 -13.36 8.63
CA LEU A 854 26.81 -12.23 8.07
C LEU A 854 26.17 -11.36 9.17
N GLN A 855 25.62 -11.98 10.22
CA GLN A 855 25.00 -11.28 11.36
C GLN A 855 25.36 -11.95 12.71
N PRO A 856 26.51 -11.60 13.31
CA PRO A 856 27.07 -12.31 14.47
C PRO A 856 26.32 -12.06 15.79
N ASP A 857 25.53 -10.99 15.86
CA ASP A 857 24.78 -10.58 17.05
C ASP A 857 23.26 -10.83 16.91
N ASN A 858 22.83 -11.64 15.93
CA ASN A 858 21.42 -11.94 15.72
C ASN A 858 20.97 -13.12 16.61
N ALA A 859 20.24 -12.81 17.69
CA ALA A 859 19.73 -13.80 18.64
C ALA A 859 18.83 -14.87 17.99
N TRP A 860 18.05 -14.51 16.96
CA TRP A 860 17.20 -15.46 16.24
C TRP A 860 18.04 -16.55 15.56
N PHE A 861 19.17 -16.20 14.92
CA PHE A 861 20.03 -17.18 14.24
C PHE A 861 20.62 -18.21 15.21
N TYR A 862 21.11 -17.76 16.37
CA TYR A 862 21.55 -18.69 17.41
C TYR A 862 20.38 -19.58 17.88
N SER A 863 19.19 -19.03 18.09
CA SER A 863 18.04 -19.84 18.51
C SER A 863 17.63 -20.88 17.47
N GLU A 864 17.64 -20.56 16.18
CA GLU A 864 17.35 -21.53 15.10
C GLU A 864 18.46 -22.57 14.95
N ARG A 865 19.73 -22.16 15.09
CA ARG A 865 20.85 -23.12 15.12
C ARG A 865 20.73 -24.07 16.30
N GLY A 866 20.34 -23.56 17.47
CA GLY A 866 20.08 -24.36 18.66
C GLY A 866 18.95 -25.38 18.45
N LYS A 867 17.84 -24.98 17.79
CA LYS A 867 16.76 -25.90 17.42
C LYS A 867 17.23 -26.97 16.44
N ALA A 868 18.01 -26.59 15.43
CA ALA A 868 18.57 -27.52 14.46
C ALA A 868 19.58 -28.49 15.10
N ARG A 869 20.45 -28.02 16.01
CA ARG A 869 21.35 -28.86 16.81
C ARG A 869 20.59 -29.83 17.73
N PHE A 870 19.49 -29.37 18.31
CA PHE A 870 18.61 -30.24 19.09
C PHE A 870 18.02 -31.38 18.23
N ILE A 871 17.60 -31.10 16.98
CA ILE A 871 17.18 -32.13 16.01
C ILE A 871 18.33 -33.11 15.70
N LEU A 872 19.55 -32.60 15.55
CA LEU A 872 20.77 -33.40 15.35
C LEU A 872 21.26 -34.14 16.61
N LYS A 873 20.54 -34.02 17.74
CA LYS A 873 20.92 -34.57 19.05
C LYS A 873 22.23 -34.01 19.62
N ASP A 874 22.66 -32.82 19.19
CA ASP A 874 23.72 -32.04 19.82
C ASP A 874 23.10 -31.11 20.88
N GLN A 875 22.72 -31.66 22.03
CA GLN A 875 22.07 -30.87 23.07
C GLN A 875 23.03 -29.86 23.71
N GLN A 876 24.34 -30.16 23.80
CA GLN A 876 25.31 -29.23 24.39
C GLN A 876 25.51 -27.99 23.50
N GLY A 877 25.66 -28.18 22.19
CA GLY A 877 25.72 -27.09 21.24
C GLY A 877 24.41 -26.28 21.20
N ALA A 878 23.26 -26.94 21.33
CA ALA A 878 21.97 -26.26 21.45
C ALA A 878 21.90 -25.35 22.69
N ILE A 879 22.30 -25.86 23.87
CA ILE A 879 22.36 -25.07 25.11
C ILE A 879 23.30 -23.86 24.96
N ALA A 880 24.47 -24.04 24.35
CA ALA A 880 25.42 -22.96 24.12
C ALA A 880 24.84 -21.85 23.23
N ASP A 881 24.13 -22.22 22.18
CA ASP A 881 23.46 -21.26 21.30
C ASP A 881 22.31 -20.53 22.00
N TYR A 882 21.48 -21.23 22.77
CA TYR A 882 20.42 -20.59 23.55
C TYR A 882 20.98 -19.63 24.61
N ASN A 883 22.12 -19.95 25.24
CA ASN A 883 22.82 -19.02 26.15
C ASN A 883 23.20 -17.72 25.44
N LYS A 884 23.76 -17.83 24.23
CA LYS A 884 24.13 -16.66 23.44
C LYS A 884 22.89 -15.83 23.05
N ALA A 885 21.81 -16.49 22.64
CA ALA A 885 20.54 -15.83 22.31
C ALA A 885 19.94 -15.07 23.51
N ILE A 886 19.96 -15.66 24.71
CA ILE A 886 19.52 -15.00 25.96
C ILE A 886 20.31 -13.72 26.23
N GLY A 887 21.64 -13.77 26.07
CA GLY A 887 22.51 -12.61 26.30
C GLY A 887 22.33 -11.50 25.25
N LEU A 888 22.04 -11.86 24.00
CA LEU A 888 21.87 -10.91 22.91
C LEU A 888 20.49 -10.22 22.92
N PHE A 889 19.44 -10.93 23.31
CA PHE A 889 18.08 -10.39 23.28
C PHE A 889 17.26 -10.72 24.54
N PRO A 890 17.49 -9.99 25.64
CA PRO A 890 16.84 -10.23 26.93
C PRO A 890 15.31 -10.12 26.91
N GLN A 891 14.73 -9.36 25.97
CA GLN A 891 13.27 -9.17 25.87
C GLN A 891 12.53 -10.47 25.51
N LEU A 892 13.14 -11.35 24.70
CA LEU A 892 12.59 -12.69 24.38
C LEU A 892 13.25 -13.80 25.19
N ALA A 893 13.99 -13.47 26.25
CA ALA A 893 14.69 -14.48 27.05
C ALA A 893 13.73 -15.56 27.60
N HIS A 894 12.46 -15.24 27.88
CA HIS A 894 11.47 -16.25 28.31
C HIS A 894 11.30 -17.41 27.30
N LEU A 895 11.35 -17.13 26.00
CA LEU A 895 11.32 -18.15 24.95
C LEU A 895 12.62 -18.97 24.94
N TYR A 896 13.77 -18.29 24.99
CA TYR A 896 15.07 -18.96 24.92
C TYR A 896 15.39 -19.79 26.17
N TYR A 897 14.99 -19.34 27.36
CA TYR A 897 15.03 -20.15 28.58
C TYR A 897 14.18 -21.40 28.43
N THR A 898 12.98 -21.30 27.87
CA THR A 898 12.13 -22.48 27.64
C THR A 898 12.78 -23.46 26.66
N LEU A 899 13.37 -22.97 25.57
CA LEU A 899 14.11 -23.82 24.60
C LEU A 899 15.36 -24.48 25.23
N ARG A 900 16.10 -23.73 26.06
CA ARG A 900 17.26 -24.26 26.80
C ARG A 900 16.84 -25.30 27.84
N GLY A 901 15.72 -25.06 28.53
CA GLY A 901 15.10 -26.00 29.45
C GLY A 901 14.74 -27.32 28.77
N ASN A 902 14.16 -27.26 27.56
CA ASN A 902 13.87 -28.46 26.77
C ASN A 902 15.16 -29.23 26.41
N ALA A 903 16.22 -28.52 26.01
CA ALA A 903 17.51 -29.15 25.70
C ALA A 903 18.16 -29.82 26.93
N ARG A 904 18.07 -29.19 28.10
CA ARG A 904 18.53 -29.76 29.39
C ARG A 904 17.69 -30.95 29.83
N GLN A 905 16.38 -30.89 29.62
CA GLN A 905 15.46 -32.00 29.89
C GLN A 905 15.84 -33.24 29.08
N GLU A 906 16.14 -33.10 27.78
CA GLU A 906 16.62 -34.21 26.95
C GLU A 906 17.99 -34.76 27.42
N GLN A 907 18.86 -33.90 27.97
CA GLN A 907 20.10 -34.33 28.64
C GLN A 907 19.87 -34.98 30.02
N LYS A 908 18.62 -35.07 30.48
CA LYS A 908 18.23 -35.49 31.84
C LYS A 908 18.77 -34.58 32.95
N ASP A 909 19.20 -33.36 32.62
CA ASP A 909 19.46 -32.29 33.59
C ASP A 909 18.12 -31.64 34.00
N TYR A 910 17.35 -32.40 34.77
CA TYR A 910 16.01 -31.97 35.20
C TYR A 910 16.05 -30.76 36.14
N THR A 911 17.08 -30.66 36.97
CA THR A 911 17.28 -29.51 37.88
C THR A 911 17.54 -28.24 37.09
N GLY A 912 18.45 -28.27 36.10
CA GLY A 912 18.72 -27.15 35.22
C GLY A 912 17.55 -26.80 34.30
N ALA A 913 16.76 -27.80 33.86
CA ALA A 913 15.54 -27.56 33.09
C ALA A 913 14.46 -26.83 33.90
N ILE A 914 14.21 -27.26 35.14
CA ILE A 914 13.26 -26.59 36.04
C ILE A 914 13.70 -25.15 36.35
N ALA A 915 14.99 -24.92 36.57
CA ALA A 915 15.53 -23.58 36.79
C ALA A 915 15.26 -22.66 35.58
N ASP A 916 15.43 -23.17 34.36
CA ASP A 916 15.16 -22.40 33.14
C ASP A 916 13.67 -22.09 32.96
N TYR A 917 12.79 -23.06 33.20
CA TYR A 917 11.34 -22.79 33.15
C TYR A 917 10.90 -21.80 34.22
N ASN A 918 11.52 -21.81 35.40
CA ASN A 918 11.25 -20.82 36.44
C ASN A 918 11.65 -19.40 35.99
N GLU A 919 12.80 -19.24 35.34
CA GLU A 919 13.20 -17.94 34.79
C GLU A 919 12.27 -17.49 33.66
N ALA A 920 11.85 -18.42 32.78
CA ALA A 920 10.87 -18.11 31.74
C ALA A 920 9.55 -17.60 32.34
N ILE A 921 9.07 -18.27 33.40
CA ILE A 921 7.85 -17.88 34.13
C ILE A 921 8.05 -16.54 34.87
N ARG A 922 9.23 -16.31 35.47
CA ARG A 922 9.52 -15.04 36.15
C ARG A 922 9.49 -13.86 35.18
N LEU A 923 10.01 -14.06 33.97
CA LEU A 923 10.02 -13.04 32.92
C LEU A 923 8.65 -12.85 32.27
N LYS A 924 7.89 -13.93 32.09
CA LYS A 924 6.55 -13.92 31.51
C LYS A 924 5.58 -14.81 32.32
N PRO A 925 4.92 -14.27 33.36
CA PRO A 925 4.09 -15.05 34.29
C PRO A 925 2.86 -15.72 33.68
N ASP A 926 2.40 -15.27 32.52
CA ASP A 926 1.28 -15.80 31.73
C ASP A 926 1.74 -16.76 30.61
N PHE A 927 3.02 -17.13 30.55
CA PHE A 927 3.54 -18.02 29.51
C PHE A 927 3.23 -19.51 29.78
N ALA A 928 2.05 -19.95 29.33
CA ALA A 928 1.52 -21.30 29.56
C ALA A 928 2.50 -22.44 29.24
N LEU A 929 3.27 -22.34 28.15
CA LEU A 929 4.19 -23.38 27.70
C LEU A 929 5.30 -23.70 28.73
N ALA A 930 5.84 -22.69 29.41
CA ALA A 930 6.86 -22.91 30.45
C ALA A 930 6.28 -23.64 31.67
N TYR A 931 5.02 -23.37 32.03
CA TYR A 931 4.33 -24.12 33.08
C TYR A 931 4.09 -25.57 32.68
N ASN A 932 3.68 -25.82 31.43
CA ASN A 932 3.52 -27.17 30.90
C ASN A 932 4.84 -27.95 30.97
N ASN A 933 5.92 -27.39 30.42
CA ASN A 933 7.21 -28.07 30.34
C ASN A 933 7.83 -28.30 31.74
N ARG A 934 7.62 -27.38 32.68
CA ARG A 934 7.99 -27.60 34.08
C ARG A 934 7.21 -28.75 34.73
N GLY A 935 5.91 -28.85 34.44
CA GLY A 935 5.09 -30.00 34.85
C GLY A 935 5.60 -31.31 34.26
N LEU A 936 5.94 -31.32 32.96
CA LEU A 936 6.49 -32.49 32.26
C LEU A 936 7.79 -32.99 32.89
N VAL A 937 8.73 -32.08 33.19
CA VAL A 937 10.00 -32.47 33.82
C VAL A 937 9.79 -33.04 35.22
N ARG A 938 8.86 -32.50 36.01
CA ARG A 938 8.55 -33.05 37.34
C ARG A 938 7.96 -34.46 37.26
N VAL A 939 7.10 -34.74 36.27
CA VAL A 939 6.62 -36.10 36.00
C VAL A 939 7.79 -37.04 35.65
N GLN A 940 8.73 -36.58 34.83
CA GLN A 940 9.93 -37.36 34.46
C GLN A 940 10.89 -37.59 35.65
N GLN A 941 10.85 -36.71 36.67
CA GLN A 941 11.55 -36.89 37.95
C GLN A 941 10.78 -37.78 38.95
N GLU A 942 9.65 -38.38 38.54
CA GLU A 942 8.72 -39.10 39.41
C GLU A 942 8.03 -38.24 40.50
N ASP A 943 8.18 -36.91 40.45
CA ASP A 943 7.47 -35.94 41.30
C ASP A 943 6.04 -35.70 40.78
N LYS A 944 5.23 -36.75 40.95
CA LYS A 944 3.78 -36.83 40.71
C LYS A 944 3.03 -35.58 41.15
N ILE A 945 3.29 -35.20 42.40
CA ILE A 945 2.53 -34.20 43.15
C ILE A 945 2.98 -32.79 42.76
N GLY A 946 4.29 -32.54 42.66
CA GLY A 946 4.81 -31.24 42.27
C GLY A 946 4.50 -30.86 40.83
N ALA A 947 4.13 -31.80 39.95
CA ALA A 947 3.70 -31.50 38.58
C ALA A 947 2.31 -30.86 38.49
N ILE A 948 1.45 -31.03 39.50
CA ILE A 948 0.03 -30.64 39.48
C ILE A 948 -0.15 -29.13 39.34
N ALA A 949 0.44 -28.34 40.24
CA ALA A 949 0.24 -26.89 40.25
C ALA A 949 0.73 -26.20 38.96
N PRO A 950 1.93 -26.52 38.41
CA PRO A 950 2.34 -26.03 37.09
C PRO A 950 1.39 -26.42 35.96
N ALA A 951 0.96 -27.68 35.86
CA ALA A 951 0.04 -28.12 34.82
C ALA A 951 -1.31 -27.40 34.89
N ASN A 952 -1.85 -27.21 36.09
CA ASN A 952 -3.09 -26.45 36.31
C ASN A 952 -2.94 -24.99 35.86
N GLN A 953 -1.81 -24.35 36.17
CA GLN A 953 -1.55 -23.00 35.71
C GLN A 953 -1.41 -22.94 34.17
N SER A 954 -0.79 -23.93 33.54
CA SER A 954 -0.72 -24.03 32.08
C SER A 954 -2.12 -24.09 31.46
N ILE A 955 -3.00 -24.96 31.97
CA ILE A 955 -4.37 -25.11 31.48
C ILE A 955 -5.19 -23.84 31.70
N ARG A 956 -5.01 -23.18 32.86
CA ARG A 956 -5.65 -21.88 33.16
C ARG A 956 -5.28 -20.81 32.14
N LEU A 957 -4.02 -20.78 31.73
CA LEU A 957 -3.49 -19.79 30.81
C LEU A 957 -3.79 -20.13 29.34
N ASN A 958 -3.78 -21.40 28.96
CA ASN A 958 -4.12 -21.85 27.61
C ASN A 958 -4.68 -23.29 27.63
N SER A 959 -5.98 -23.44 27.40
CA SER A 959 -6.68 -24.74 27.45
C SER A 959 -6.40 -25.65 26.26
N ASN A 960 -5.72 -25.17 25.21
CA ASN A 960 -5.42 -25.94 24.00
C ASN A 960 -4.05 -26.62 24.06
N ILE A 961 -3.26 -26.40 25.13
CA ILE A 961 -1.97 -27.10 25.32
C ILE A 961 -2.24 -28.50 25.87
N PRO A 962 -1.87 -29.58 25.14
CA PRO A 962 -2.00 -30.94 25.64
C PRO A 962 -1.19 -31.09 26.92
N THR A 963 -1.88 -31.27 28.05
CA THR A 963 -1.25 -31.39 29.37
C THR A 963 -1.15 -32.87 29.74
N VAL A 964 0.02 -33.32 30.20
CA VAL A 964 0.37 -34.75 30.36
C VAL A 964 -0.15 -35.41 31.65
N LEU A 965 -0.86 -34.70 32.51
CA LEU A 965 -1.22 -35.26 33.82
C LEU A 965 -2.48 -36.14 33.79
N TYR A 966 -2.23 -37.42 33.50
CA TYR A 966 -3.00 -38.56 33.97
C TYR A 966 -2.32 -39.14 35.23
N ILE A 967 -3.00 -39.11 36.39
CA ILE A 967 -2.47 -39.64 37.66
C ILE A 967 -3.17 -40.98 37.98
N ASN A 968 -2.43 -42.10 37.93
CA ASN A 968 -2.94 -43.42 38.33
C ASN A 968 -2.82 -43.61 39.87
N PRO A 969 -3.85 -44.11 40.58
CA PRO A 969 -3.86 -44.28 42.05
C PRO A 969 -2.72 -45.10 42.68
N GLU A 970 -2.10 -46.06 41.98
CA GLU A 970 -0.91 -46.77 42.51
C GLU A 970 0.26 -45.83 42.82
N SER A 971 0.32 -44.67 42.15
CA SER A 971 1.37 -43.66 42.37
C SER A 971 1.08 -42.67 43.52
N LEU A 972 -0.19 -42.53 43.91
CA LEU A 972 -0.61 -41.78 45.11
C LEU A 972 -0.43 -42.61 46.39
N GLN A 973 -0.49 -43.94 46.28
CA GLN A 973 -0.39 -44.83 47.44
C GLN A 973 1.05 -45.00 47.99
N LYS A 974 2.08 -44.73 47.16
CA LYS A 974 3.50 -44.90 47.52
C LYS A 974 4.18 -43.66 48.11
N THR A 975 3.52 -42.51 48.13
CA THR A 975 4.13 -41.25 48.61
C THR A 975 3.79 -41.02 50.08
N GLN A 976 4.74 -41.32 50.96
CA GLN A 976 4.59 -41.17 52.42
C GLN A 976 4.77 -39.73 52.95
N ASN A 977 5.11 -38.74 52.11
CA ASN A 977 5.43 -37.40 52.59
C ASN A 977 4.43 -36.33 52.09
N ALA A 978 3.82 -35.67 53.08
CA ALA A 978 2.91 -34.51 53.03
C ALA A 978 1.56 -34.74 52.31
N LYS A 979 0.56 -35.18 53.08
CA LYS A 979 -0.86 -35.16 52.72
C LYS A 979 -1.38 -33.72 52.65
N ASP A 980 -1.28 -33.08 51.50
CA ASP A 980 -1.89 -31.74 51.24
C ASP A 980 -3.10 -31.90 50.29
N TYR A 981 -4.00 -32.85 50.60
CA TYR A 981 -5.18 -33.17 49.80
C TYR A 981 -6.12 -31.98 49.63
N GLU A 982 -6.26 -31.15 50.67
CA GLU A 982 -7.07 -29.93 50.65
C GLU A 982 -6.63 -28.95 49.55
N LYS A 983 -5.32 -28.74 49.36
CA LYS A 983 -4.82 -27.84 48.30
C LYS A 983 -5.05 -28.41 46.91
N ALA A 984 -4.85 -29.71 46.73
CA ALA A 984 -5.11 -30.36 45.45
C ALA A 984 -6.60 -30.31 45.08
N ILE A 985 -7.50 -30.54 46.04
CA ILE A 985 -8.95 -30.41 45.84
C ILE A 985 -9.35 -28.96 45.56
N ALA A 986 -8.76 -27.99 46.24
CA ALA A 986 -8.99 -26.56 45.99
C ALA A 986 -8.56 -26.17 44.56
N ASP A 987 -7.41 -26.64 44.11
CA ASP A 987 -6.90 -26.40 42.74
C ASP A 987 -7.80 -27.03 41.67
N PHE A 988 -8.24 -28.28 41.84
CA PHE A 988 -9.18 -28.90 40.91
C PHE A 988 -10.55 -28.22 40.94
N THR A 989 -11.00 -27.78 42.11
CA THR A 989 -12.26 -27.03 42.26
C THR A 989 -12.21 -25.70 41.54
N GLN A 990 -11.08 -25.00 41.61
CA GLN A 990 -10.88 -23.76 40.87
C GLN A 990 -10.79 -24.01 39.35
N ALA A 991 -10.13 -25.09 38.91
CA ALA A 991 -10.10 -25.48 37.50
C ALA A 991 -11.51 -25.77 36.95
N ILE A 992 -12.33 -26.49 37.71
CA ILE A 992 -13.74 -26.78 37.38
C ILE A 992 -14.58 -25.51 37.34
N ARG A 993 -14.37 -24.57 38.26
CA ARG A 993 -15.10 -23.29 38.30
C ARG A 993 -14.87 -22.47 37.03
N LEU A 994 -13.65 -22.51 36.50
CA LEU A 994 -13.26 -21.76 35.31
C LEU A 994 -13.71 -22.46 34.02
N LYS A 995 -13.65 -23.80 33.99
CA LYS A 995 -14.06 -24.61 32.84
C LYS A 995 -14.91 -25.81 33.29
N PRO A 996 -16.25 -25.62 33.40
CA PRO A 996 -17.15 -26.62 33.96
C PRO A 996 -17.29 -27.92 33.15
N ASP A 997 -16.84 -27.94 31.89
CA ASP A 997 -16.86 -29.09 30.97
C ASP A 997 -15.55 -29.90 30.94
N LEU A 998 -14.56 -29.55 31.76
CA LEU A 998 -13.27 -30.24 31.80
C LEU A 998 -13.34 -31.59 32.54
N ALA A 999 -13.74 -32.65 31.82
CA ALA A 999 -13.93 -34.01 32.37
C ALA A 999 -12.75 -34.54 33.22
N LEU A 1000 -11.51 -34.26 32.80
CA LEU A 1000 -10.30 -34.72 33.49
C LEU A 1000 -10.11 -34.06 34.87
N ALA A 1001 -10.53 -32.80 35.05
CA ALA A 1001 -10.44 -32.12 36.34
C ALA A 1001 -11.37 -32.74 37.38
N TYR A 1002 -12.58 -33.16 36.95
CA TYR A 1002 -13.48 -33.93 37.80
C TYR A 1002 -12.89 -35.31 38.12
N ASN A 1003 -12.41 -36.06 37.13
CA ASN A 1003 -11.78 -37.38 37.37
C ASN A 1003 -10.63 -37.30 38.39
N ASN A 1004 -9.74 -36.32 38.24
CA ASN A 1004 -8.58 -36.17 39.11
C ASN A 1004 -8.95 -35.64 40.51
N ARG A 1005 -9.95 -34.75 40.63
CA ARG A 1005 -10.50 -34.35 41.94
C ARG A 1005 -11.13 -35.53 42.66
N GLY A 1006 -11.86 -36.37 41.94
CA GLY A 1006 -12.48 -37.58 42.47
C GLY A 1006 -11.44 -38.57 43.01
N LEU A 1007 -10.30 -38.74 42.32
CA LEU A 1007 -9.20 -39.57 42.80
C LEU A 1007 -8.56 -39.04 44.10
N VAL A 1008 -8.40 -37.73 44.22
CA VAL A 1008 -7.84 -37.13 45.45
C VAL A 1008 -8.83 -37.25 46.62
N ARG A 1009 -10.12 -37.01 46.39
CA ARG A 1009 -11.19 -37.21 47.38
C ARG A 1009 -11.26 -38.64 47.88
N LEU A 1010 -11.11 -39.63 46.98
CA LEU A 1010 -11.05 -41.04 47.35
C LEU A 1010 -9.87 -41.36 48.29
N GLN A 1011 -8.71 -40.71 48.12
CA GLN A 1011 -7.56 -40.88 49.01
C GLN A 1011 -7.73 -40.14 50.35
N GLU A 1012 -8.51 -39.07 50.37
CA GLU A 1012 -8.93 -38.35 51.58
C GLU A 1012 -10.06 -39.10 52.35
N LYS A 1013 -10.58 -40.19 51.79
CA LYS A 1013 -11.75 -40.94 52.27
C LYS A 1013 -13.08 -40.18 52.15
N ASP A 1014 -13.15 -39.18 51.26
CA ASP A 1014 -14.42 -38.59 50.80
C ASP A 1014 -14.98 -39.39 49.61
N ASP A 1015 -15.45 -40.61 49.91
CA ASP A 1015 -15.95 -41.53 48.89
C ASP A 1015 -17.20 -40.98 48.16
N LYS A 1016 -18.01 -40.17 48.85
CA LYS A 1016 -19.21 -39.53 48.28
C LYS A 1016 -18.83 -38.47 47.25
N GLY A 1017 -17.94 -37.53 47.63
CA GLY A 1017 -17.47 -36.49 46.71
C GLY A 1017 -16.64 -37.06 45.57
N ALA A 1018 -15.92 -38.16 45.79
CA ALA A 1018 -15.21 -38.89 44.74
C ALA A 1018 -16.15 -39.46 43.67
N ILE A 1019 -17.23 -40.15 44.09
CA ILE A 1019 -18.22 -40.74 43.18
C ILE A 1019 -18.95 -39.66 42.36
N GLU A 1020 -19.30 -38.53 42.98
CA GLU A 1020 -19.94 -37.41 42.27
C GLU A 1020 -19.04 -36.85 41.17
N ASP A 1021 -17.77 -36.68 41.46
CA ASP A 1021 -16.77 -36.20 40.52
C ASP A 1021 -16.52 -37.20 39.39
N PHE A 1022 -16.42 -38.50 39.67
CA PHE A 1022 -16.31 -39.52 38.61
C PHE A 1022 -17.54 -39.55 37.71
N LYS A 1023 -18.75 -39.43 38.27
CA LYS A 1023 -19.99 -39.35 37.48
C LYS A 1023 -20.03 -38.14 36.57
N GLN A 1024 -19.59 -36.99 37.07
CA GLN A 1024 -19.53 -35.78 36.27
C GLN A 1024 -18.46 -35.88 35.18
N ALA A 1025 -17.31 -36.51 35.47
CA ALA A 1025 -16.29 -36.81 34.46
C ALA A 1025 -16.84 -37.71 33.34
N MET A 1026 -17.57 -38.78 33.66
CA MET A 1026 -18.18 -39.68 32.67
C MET A 1026 -19.27 -39.01 31.84
N ARG A 1027 -20.07 -38.10 32.44
CA ARG A 1027 -21.06 -37.33 31.67
C ARG A 1027 -20.41 -36.40 30.65
N LEU A 1028 -19.28 -35.79 31.02
CA LEU A 1028 -18.56 -34.84 30.18
C LEU A 1028 -17.69 -35.56 29.14
N ASN A 1029 -17.19 -36.76 29.44
CA ASN A 1029 -16.47 -37.61 28.50
C ASN A 1029 -16.85 -39.09 28.70
N PRO A 1030 -17.84 -39.61 27.94
CA PRO A 1030 -18.32 -40.99 28.05
C PRO A 1030 -17.28 -42.07 27.73
N ASP A 1031 -16.23 -41.73 26.99
CA ASP A 1031 -15.16 -42.69 26.61
C ASP A 1031 -14.06 -42.79 27.68
N LEU A 1032 -14.17 -42.07 28.79
CA LEU A 1032 -13.20 -42.10 29.89
C LEU A 1032 -13.37 -43.37 30.74
N ALA A 1033 -12.98 -44.52 30.19
CA ALA A 1033 -13.15 -45.86 30.75
C ALA A 1033 -12.67 -46.02 32.21
N GLU A 1034 -11.72 -45.19 32.63
CA GLU A 1034 -11.14 -45.22 33.97
C GLU A 1034 -12.05 -44.59 35.02
N ALA A 1035 -12.84 -43.57 34.68
CA ALA A 1035 -13.82 -42.99 35.60
C ALA A 1035 -14.89 -44.03 35.99
N TYR A 1036 -15.28 -44.91 35.06
CA TYR A 1036 -16.17 -46.05 35.32
C TYR A 1036 -15.54 -47.07 36.28
N ASN A 1037 -14.26 -47.42 36.08
CA ASN A 1037 -13.53 -48.36 36.93
C ASN A 1037 -13.37 -47.80 38.37
N LYS A 1038 -13.05 -46.51 38.49
CA LYS A 1038 -12.83 -45.85 39.80
C LYS A 1038 -14.11 -45.55 40.55
N GLU A 1039 -15.21 -45.24 39.87
CA GLU A 1039 -16.53 -45.17 40.50
C GLU A 1039 -16.92 -46.53 41.10
N GLY A 1040 -16.71 -47.63 40.35
CA GLY A 1040 -16.95 -48.99 40.81
C GLY A 1040 -16.13 -49.35 42.06
N PHE A 1041 -14.85 -48.98 42.09
CA PHE A 1041 -13.98 -49.18 43.25
C PHE A 1041 -14.39 -48.33 44.46
N SER A 1042 -14.80 -47.08 44.25
CA SER A 1042 -15.24 -46.17 45.33
C SER A 1042 -16.54 -46.65 46.00
N ARG A 1043 -17.39 -47.38 45.26
CA ARG A 1043 -18.63 -47.99 45.80
C ARG A 1043 -18.39 -49.20 46.69
N LEU A 1044 -17.26 -49.91 46.56
CA LEU A 1044 -16.92 -51.09 47.37
C LEU A 1044 -16.57 -50.76 48.83
N PHE A 1045 -16.18 -49.51 49.11
CA PHE A 1045 -15.73 -49.07 50.44
C PHE A 1045 -16.71 -48.12 51.15
N GLN A 1046 -17.91 -47.88 50.58
CA GLN A 1046 -19.01 -47.19 51.27
C GLN A 1046 -19.52 -48.04 52.45
N ASN A 1047 -19.05 -47.74 53.66
CA ASN A 1047 -19.74 -48.11 54.90
C ASN A 1047 -20.38 -46.87 55.52
#